data_AF-A0A8T5UJJ8-F1
#
_entry.id   AF-A0A8T5UJJ8-F1
#
_cell.length_a   1.000
_cell.length_b   1.000
_cell.length_c   1.000
_cell.angle_alpha   90.00
_cell.angle_beta   90.00
_cell.angle_gamma   90.00
#
_symmetry.space_group_name_H-M   'P 1'
#
loop_
_entity.id
_entity.type
_entity.pdbx_description
1 polymer ?
#
loop_
_entity_poly.entity_id
_entity_poly.type
_entity_poly.pdbx_seq_one_letter_code
_entity_poly.pdbx_strand_id
1 'polypeptide(L)'
;KIHGSKMDAITGRLTKDSLVTTISALGREREKGETFAIEPYKKPLINEVMNGRDLVIMGYSGSDDFDISPMLKELNTMKKIIWIEHDQKLSPGEEEIYKYGSVENLSELGSSELPKIDKLLVELASIKKIEVYKIKAKTIDFVRGQLAPIYNESFELLQKDTPEILSFGEYMQETHFNASNSSKYRLAHDLFYELGDIESAERTAKQGLNYSKEEGHEINNNYFTSALGLVNLSKGDYDIALEYFEKSFKLTENLNQTGEKIALLLNIGLLYQKKSDLKNAFKYSFEAAALLTENTSSVVKFSVLNNLGILYRDNGDIPNAIKNIESALEIVEKSGDLSRKSLCLNNLAGMKISQGFINPALTYASEALKIDEQLGDLNSMCNTLNTIGNIYRTAGHYSQALQYLERAYQTTIKIQKFNAKGLVANAIGVIYFQTGKLDLAFEKYNEALKISKDIGDLSMQATGLNNIGMFYRAKRDFNTAFELFNQSIVLSEKIGEKPNLGVRYGNRASIYEVRGEFEKALEDYKKALSIEQSLGNLEGIASQLTNIGGVSGDLGRYEETIKNYTQVLSIMENLSNQPGIARALNNLGIIYYKYKKETQKSLEFLQRALEIYKELNIPQMITTTQNSIDTIKKQVNLR
;
A
#
# COMPACT_ATOMS: atom_id res chain seq x y z
N LYS A 1 -15.58 -19.04 22.74
CA LYS A 1 -16.73 -18.45 23.45
C LYS A 1 -17.89 -19.45 23.55
N ILE A 2 -18.18 -19.93 24.76
CA ILE A 2 -19.52 -20.41 25.12
C ILE A 2 -20.27 -19.13 25.56
N HIS A 3 -21.35 -18.77 24.87
CA HIS A 3 -22.17 -17.58 25.16
C HIS A 3 -22.72 -17.64 26.60
N GLY A 4 -22.75 -16.49 27.28
CA GLY A 4 -23.25 -16.38 28.66
C GLY A 4 -22.26 -16.81 29.77
N SER A 5 -21.14 -17.47 29.44
CA SER A 5 -20.14 -17.79 30.45
C SER A 5 -19.36 -16.55 30.88
N LYS A 6 -19.13 -16.40 32.20
CA LYS A 6 -18.18 -15.38 32.72
C LYS A 6 -16.75 -15.70 32.31
N MET A 7 -16.45 -16.97 32.01
CA MET A 7 -15.11 -17.47 31.71
C MET A 7 -15.12 -18.24 30.39
N ASP A 8 -14.18 -17.95 29.50
CA ASP A 8 -13.93 -18.76 28.32
C ASP A 8 -13.48 -20.15 28.78
N ALA A 9 -14.24 -21.18 28.43
CA ALA A 9 -14.05 -22.52 28.99
C ALA A 9 -12.79 -23.24 28.46
N ILE A 10 -12.14 -22.69 27.43
CA ILE A 10 -10.92 -23.24 26.84
C ILE A 10 -9.71 -22.58 27.50
N THR A 11 -9.71 -21.25 27.57
CA THR A 11 -8.57 -20.45 28.05
C THR A 11 -8.65 -20.10 29.54
N GLY A 12 -9.81 -20.29 30.17
CA GLY A 12 -10.06 -19.86 31.54
C GLY A 12 -10.13 -18.33 31.71
N ARG A 13 -10.07 -17.55 30.62
CA ARG A 13 -10.07 -16.08 30.68
C ARG A 13 -11.47 -15.53 30.90
N LEU A 14 -11.61 -14.41 31.60
CA LEU A 14 -12.91 -13.75 31.71
C LEU A 14 -13.42 -13.38 30.30
N THR A 15 -14.63 -13.80 29.95
CA THR A 15 -15.18 -13.64 28.60
C THR A 15 -15.33 -12.16 28.21
N LYS A 16 -15.44 -11.25 29.19
CA LYS A 16 -15.42 -9.80 28.98
C LYS A 16 -14.12 -9.29 28.32
N ASP A 17 -13.02 -10.03 28.46
CA ASP A 17 -11.68 -9.62 28.01
C ASP A 17 -11.28 -10.27 26.67
N SER A 18 -12.19 -11.02 26.04
CA SER A 18 -11.95 -11.60 24.72
C SER A 18 -12.14 -10.57 23.60
N LEU A 19 -11.32 -10.64 22.54
CA LEU A 19 -11.43 -9.82 21.31
C LEU A 19 -12.84 -9.84 20.71
N VAL A 20 -13.54 -10.97 20.87
CA VAL A 20 -14.94 -11.15 20.44
C VAL A 20 -15.90 -10.22 21.19
N THR A 21 -15.64 -9.93 22.47
CA THR A 21 -16.41 -8.97 23.26
C THR A 21 -16.09 -7.53 22.88
N THR A 22 -14.84 -7.23 22.49
CA THR A 22 -14.44 -5.93 21.93
C THR A 22 -15.12 -5.65 20.59
N ILE A 23 -15.19 -6.65 19.70
CA ILE A 23 -15.93 -6.56 18.43
C ILE A 23 -17.44 -6.40 18.68
N SER A 24 -17.99 -7.09 19.69
CA SER A 24 -19.40 -6.94 20.08
C SER A 24 -19.71 -5.56 20.69
N ALA A 25 -18.75 -4.90 21.34
CA ALA A 25 -18.91 -3.57 21.90
C ALA A 25 -18.94 -2.46 20.82
N LEU A 26 -18.24 -2.67 19.70
CA LEU A 26 -18.28 -1.79 18.54
C LEU A 26 -19.62 -1.78 17.80
N GLY A 27 -20.52 -2.72 18.12
CA GLY A 27 -21.89 -2.78 17.60
C GLY A 27 -22.99 -2.40 18.59
N ARG A 28 -22.66 -1.74 19.72
CA ARG A 28 -23.59 -1.47 20.84
C ARG A 28 -24.51 -0.27 20.68
N GLU A 29 -24.42 0.50 19.60
CA GLU A 29 -25.49 1.41 19.23
C GLU A 29 -26.54 0.65 18.43
N ARG A 30 -27.43 -0.04 19.16
CA ARG A 30 -28.65 -0.61 18.59
C ARG A 30 -29.82 -0.19 19.43
N GLU A 31 -30.81 0.42 18.78
CA GLU A 31 -32.09 0.68 19.41
C GLU A 31 -32.77 -0.67 19.73
N LYS A 32 -33.42 -0.73 20.90
CA LYS A 32 -34.26 -1.87 21.28
C LYS A 32 -35.30 -2.13 20.17
N GLY A 33 -35.12 -3.19 19.39
CA GLY A 33 -36.10 -3.65 18.41
C GLY A 33 -35.57 -4.02 17.03
N GLU A 34 -34.32 -3.71 16.69
CA GLU A 34 -33.76 -4.13 15.40
C GLU A 34 -33.34 -5.61 15.41
N THR A 35 -34.28 -6.48 15.06
CA THR A 35 -34.03 -7.88 14.72
C THR A 35 -33.01 -7.96 13.58
N PHE A 36 -31.91 -8.71 13.79
CA PHE A 36 -30.79 -8.88 12.84
C PHE A 36 -31.25 -9.31 11.44
N ALA A 37 -31.45 -8.36 10.54
CA ALA A 37 -31.39 -8.61 9.10
C ALA A 37 -29.93 -8.58 8.64
N ILE A 38 -29.59 -9.38 7.65
CA ILE A 38 -28.31 -9.20 6.95
C ILE A 38 -28.42 -7.88 6.19
N GLU A 39 -27.57 -6.90 6.49
CA GLU A 39 -27.59 -5.64 5.74
C GLU A 39 -27.50 -5.92 4.22
N PRO A 40 -28.33 -5.28 3.38
CA PRO A 40 -28.49 -5.65 1.98
C PRO A 40 -27.17 -5.75 1.20
N TYR A 41 -26.20 -4.89 1.52
CA TYR A 41 -24.90 -4.86 0.86
C TYR A 41 -23.93 -5.98 1.30
N LYS A 42 -24.16 -6.61 2.47
CA LYS A 42 -23.36 -7.75 2.98
C LYS A 42 -23.89 -9.10 2.48
N LYS A 43 -25.14 -9.14 2.02
CA LYS A 43 -25.85 -10.37 1.60
C LYS A 43 -25.13 -11.16 0.50
N PRO A 44 -24.56 -10.55 -0.56
CA PRO A 44 -23.84 -11.30 -1.59
C PRO A 44 -22.61 -12.03 -1.03
N LEU A 45 -21.79 -11.34 -0.24
CA LEU A 45 -20.60 -11.90 0.38
C LEU A 45 -20.95 -13.04 1.34
N ILE A 46 -21.93 -12.82 2.21
CA ILE A 46 -22.35 -13.83 3.19
C ILE A 46 -22.91 -15.06 2.47
N ASN A 47 -23.73 -14.89 1.42
CA ASN A 47 -24.24 -16.01 0.63
C ASN A 47 -23.12 -16.81 -0.04
N GLU A 48 -22.09 -16.13 -0.55
CA GLU A 48 -20.93 -16.77 -1.20
C GLU A 48 -20.05 -17.53 -0.20
N VAL A 49 -19.77 -16.92 0.95
CA VAL A 49 -19.00 -17.56 2.03
C VAL A 49 -19.72 -18.80 2.56
N MET A 50 -21.05 -18.73 2.73
CA MET A 50 -21.84 -19.77 3.36
C MET A 50 -22.33 -20.87 2.39
N ASN A 51 -22.22 -20.65 1.08
CA ASN A 51 -22.71 -21.59 0.08
C ASN A 51 -22.09 -22.99 0.23
N GLY A 52 -22.93 -23.99 0.44
CA GLY A 52 -22.51 -25.40 0.56
C GLY A 52 -21.76 -25.76 1.85
N ARG A 53 -21.68 -24.84 2.83
CA ARG A 53 -20.99 -25.09 4.12
C ARG A 53 -21.95 -25.59 5.20
N ASP A 54 -21.35 -26.24 6.21
CA ASP A 54 -22.01 -26.63 7.45
C ASP A 54 -21.76 -25.56 8.52
N LEU A 55 -22.82 -25.10 9.18
CA LEU A 55 -22.76 -24.12 10.26
C LEU A 55 -22.94 -24.82 11.61
N VAL A 56 -21.94 -24.71 12.48
CA VAL A 56 -22.00 -25.22 13.86
C VAL A 56 -22.24 -24.05 14.81
N ILE A 57 -23.31 -24.13 15.60
CA ILE A 57 -23.68 -23.12 16.60
C ILE A 57 -23.52 -23.77 17.97
N MET A 58 -22.65 -23.22 18.81
CA MET A 58 -22.35 -23.80 20.13
C MET A 58 -22.38 -22.73 21.22
N GLY A 59 -22.92 -23.12 22.37
CA GLY A 59 -22.80 -22.36 23.61
C GLY A 59 -23.85 -21.26 23.76
N TYR A 60 -25.03 -21.41 23.19
CA TYR A 60 -26.07 -20.39 23.20
C TYR A 60 -27.14 -20.68 24.26
N SER A 61 -27.31 -19.82 25.28
CA SER A 61 -28.26 -20.04 26.39
C SER A 61 -29.61 -19.37 26.10
N GLY A 62 -30.50 -20.09 25.42
CA GLY A 62 -31.75 -19.59 24.81
C GLY A 62 -32.87 -19.07 25.73
N SER A 63 -32.57 -18.29 26.77
CA SER A 63 -33.58 -17.65 27.62
C SER A 63 -33.97 -16.24 27.13
N ASP A 64 -33.01 -15.38 26.76
CA ASP A 64 -33.28 -14.00 26.30
C ASP A 64 -32.61 -13.59 24.97
N ASP A 65 -31.67 -14.37 24.45
CA ASP A 65 -30.85 -13.97 23.30
C ASP A 65 -31.37 -14.55 21.97
N PHE A 66 -32.58 -14.32 21.46
CA PHE A 66 -32.99 -14.89 20.14
C PHE A 66 -32.48 -14.12 18.90
N ASP A 67 -31.42 -13.34 19.09
CA ASP A 67 -30.91 -12.32 18.18
C ASP A 67 -30.40 -12.83 16.82
N ILE A 68 -29.93 -14.08 16.72
CA ILE A 68 -29.41 -14.63 15.46
C ILE A 68 -30.48 -15.24 14.55
N SER A 69 -31.69 -15.44 15.06
CA SER A 69 -32.76 -16.16 14.36
C SER A 69 -33.16 -15.53 13.02
N PRO A 70 -33.34 -14.20 12.92
CA PRO A 70 -33.72 -13.58 11.65
C PRO A 70 -32.58 -13.71 10.61
N MET A 71 -31.32 -13.59 11.05
CA MET A 71 -30.15 -13.81 10.19
C MET A 71 -30.10 -15.25 9.67
N LEU A 72 -30.26 -16.26 10.54
CA LEU A 72 -30.25 -17.67 10.14
C LEU A 72 -31.36 -18.00 9.13
N LYS A 73 -32.53 -17.35 9.26
CA LYS A 73 -33.64 -17.52 8.32
C LYS A 73 -33.35 -16.95 6.93
N GLU A 74 -32.43 -15.99 6.81
CA GLU A 74 -32.00 -15.43 5.53
C GLU A 74 -30.90 -16.24 4.84
N LEU A 75 -30.19 -17.11 5.56
CA LEU A 75 -29.10 -17.93 5.04
C LEU A 75 -29.59 -19.20 4.34
N ASN A 76 -30.05 -19.08 3.10
CA ASN A 76 -30.65 -20.18 2.33
C ASN A 76 -29.67 -20.99 1.45
N THR A 77 -28.38 -20.66 1.45
CA THR A 77 -27.34 -21.34 0.63
C THR A 77 -26.53 -22.38 1.40
N MET A 78 -26.76 -22.50 2.71
CA MET A 78 -26.04 -23.45 3.58
C MET A 78 -26.49 -24.89 3.36
N LYS A 79 -25.63 -25.84 3.71
CA LYS A 79 -25.91 -27.28 3.61
C LYS A 79 -26.49 -27.83 4.90
N LYS A 80 -25.89 -27.51 6.05
CA LYS A 80 -26.33 -28.01 7.37
C LYS A 80 -26.23 -26.96 8.47
N ILE A 81 -27.08 -27.07 9.47
CA ILE A 81 -26.99 -26.37 10.75
C ILE A 81 -26.90 -27.43 11.85
N ILE A 82 -25.88 -27.33 12.70
CA ILE A 82 -25.69 -28.20 13.86
C ILE A 82 -25.72 -27.32 15.11
N TRP A 83 -26.77 -27.44 15.90
CA TRP A 83 -26.98 -26.68 17.12
C TRP A 83 -26.57 -27.47 18.35
N ILE A 84 -25.54 -27.02 19.06
CA ILE A 84 -25.02 -27.69 20.24
C ILE A 84 -25.56 -26.97 21.50
N GLU A 85 -26.53 -27.60 22.13
CA GLU A 85 -27.16 -27.15 23.37
C GLU A 85 -26.41 -27.71 24.57
N HIS A 86 -26.12 -26.84 25.54
CA HIS A 86 -25.47 -27.22 26.77
C HIS A 86 -26.48 -27.88 27.72
N ASP A 87 -26.24 -29.14 28.08
CA ASP A 87 -26.97 -29.82 29.15
C ASP A 87 -25.99 -30.29 30.23
N GLN A 88 -26.13 -29.76 31.44
CA GLN A 88 -25.26 -30.11 32.57
C GLN A 88 -25.55 -31.50 33.15
N LYS A 89 -26.70 -32.10 32.82
CA LYS A 89 -27.12 -33.40 33.36
C LYS A 89 -26.51 -34.59 32.61
N LEU A 90 -25.99 -34.37 31.40
CA LEU A 90 -25.38 -35.42 30.58
C LEU A 90 -23.95 -35.70 31.03
N SER A 91 -23.57 -36.98 31.05
CA SER A 91 -22.19 -37.39 31.28
C SER A 91 -21.36 -37.22 30.00
N PRO A 92 -20.01 -37.10 30.11
CA PRO A 92 -19.13 -37.13 28.93
C PRO A 92 -19.37 -38.38 28.07
N GLY A 93 -19.65 -38.21 26.78
CA GLY A 93 -19.94 -39.32 25.85
C GLY A 93 -21.40 -39.78 25.80
N GLU A 94 -22.31 -39.13 26.54
CA GLU A 94 -23.77 -39.37 26.49
C GLU A 94 -24.47 -38.26 25.67
N GLU A 95 -23.94 -37.90 24.50
CA GLU A 95 -24.56 -36.85 23.69
C GLU A 95 -25.86 -37.31 23.03
N GLU A 96 -26.92 -36.52 23.16
CA GLU A 96 -28.19 -36.79 22.49
C GLU A 96 -28.27 -36.01 21.17
N ILE A 97 -28.44 -36.72 20.06
CA ILE A 97 -28.47 -36.13 18.72
C ILE A 97 -29.88 -36.21 18.15
N TYR A 98 -30.41 -35.05 17.77
CA TYR A 98 -31.73 -34.88 17.17
C TYR A 98 -31.56 -34.35 15.74
N LYS A 99 -32.30 -34.92 14.78
CA LYS A 99 -32.43 -34.37 13.42
C LYS A 99 -33.84 -33.82 13.25
N TYR A 100 -33.95 -32.57 12.83
CA TYR A 100 -35.22 -31.90 12.62
C TYR A 100 -35.69 -32.09 11.18
N GLY A 101 -36.98 -32.40 11.01
CA GLY A 101 -37.64 -32.50 9.71
C GLY A 101 -38.38 -31.22 9.34
N SER A 102 -38.67 -31.06 8.05
CA SER A 102 -39.56 -30.00 7.56
C SER A 102 -41.00 -30.31 7.97
N VAL A 103 -41.74 -29.29 8.40
CA VAL A 103 -43.16 -29.38 8.74
C VAL A 103 -43.92 -28.34 7.92
N GLU A 104 -44.95 -28.77 7.19
CA GLU A 104 -45.74 -27.88 6.31
C GLU A 104 -46.60 -26.88 7.09
N ASN A 105 -47.08 -27.24 8.29
CA ASN A 105 -47.87 -26.39 9.18
C ASN A 105 -47.39 -26.51 10.65
N LEU A 106 -46.60 -25.54 11.11
CA LEU A 106 -46.12 -25.46 12.50
C LEU A 106 -47.24 -25.29 13.54
N SER A 107 -48.44 -24.88 13.11
CA SER A 107 -49.63 -24.71 13.97
C SER A 107 -50.30 -26.02 14.37
N GLU A 108 -50.08 -27.13 13.64
CA GLU A 108 -50.69 -28.44 13.90
C GLU A 108 -49.90 -29.29 14.92
N LEU A 109 -48.58 -29.04 15.06
CA LEU A 109 -47.80 -29.49 16.21
C LEU A 109 -48.12 -28.57 17.38
N GLY A 110 -49.06 -28.94 18.26
CA GLY A 110 -49.46 -28.21 19.48
C GLY A 110 -48.42 -27.20 19.98
N SER A 111 -48.46 -25.98 19.42
CA SER A 111 -47.28 -25.10 19.38
C SER A 111 -47.06 -24.36 20.69
N SER A 112 -47.90 -24.59 21.69
CA SER A 112 -47.79 -24.03 23.03
C SER A 112 -46.79 -24.77 23.94
N GLU A 113 -46.38 -26.00 23.63
CA GLU A 113 -45.58 -26.83 24.56
C GLU A 113 -44.08 -26.97 24.20
N LEU A 114 -43.67 -26.68 22.96
CA LEU A 114 -42.26 -26.82 22.55
C LEU A 114 -41.37 -25.66 23.06
N PRO A 115 -40.15 -25.96 23.54
CA PRO A 115 -39.15 -24.94 23.85
C PRO A 115 -38.86 -24.03 22.65
N LYS A 116 -38.56 -22.75 22.90
CA LYS A 116 -38.33 -21.73 21.86
C LYS A 116 -37.27 -22.15 20.82
N ILE A 117 -36.21 -22.83 21.27
CA ILE A 117 -35.14 -23.30 20.37
C ILE A 117 -35.61 -24.38 19.41
N ASP A 118 -36.43 -25.31 19.89
CA ASP A 118 -36.93 -26.40 19.06
C ASP A 118 -37.87 -25.85 17.98
N LYS A 119 -38.66 -24.81 18.29
CA LYS A 119 -39.46 -24.09 17.30
C LYS A 119 -38.59 -23.47 16.19
N LEU A 120 -37.52 -22.77 16.56
CA LEU A 120 -36.58 -22.18 15.59
C LEU A 120 -35.93 -23.26 14.71
N LEU A 121 -35.48 -24.36 15.29
CA LEU A 121 -34.82 -25.43 14.53
C LEU A 121 -35.79 -26.11 13.55
N VAL A 122 -37.06 -26.29 13.92
CA VAL A 122 -38.11 -26.76 12.98
C VAL A 122 -38.35 -25.74 11.85
N GLU A 123 -38.41 -24.44 12.18
CA GLU A 123 -38.56 -23.37 11.17
C GLU A 123 -37.39 -23.37 10.18
N LEU A 124 -36.15 -23.48 10.67
CA LEU A 124 -34.95 -23.54 9.84
C LEU A 124 -34.92 -24.82 8.99
N ALA A 125 -35.35 -25.96 9.53
CA ALA A 125 -35.46 -27.22 8.79
C ALA A 125 -36.51 -27.17 7.66
N SER A 126 -37.44 -26.22 7.75
CA SER A 126 -38.48 -25.99 6.73
C SER A 126 -37.98 -25.10 5.58
N ILE A 127 -36.81 -24.47 5.71
CA ILE A 127 -36.11 -23.80 4.61
C ILE A 127 -35.56 -24.88 3.68
N LYS A 128 -36.21 -25.08 2.50
CA LYS A 128 -35.82 -26.11 1.53
C LYS A 128 -34.32 -26.04 1.23
N LYS A 129 -33.59 -27.11 1.58
CA LYS A 129 -32.16 -27.45 1.31
C LYS A 129 -31.21 -27.48 2.52
N ILE A 130 -31.64 -27.13 3.73
CA ILE A 130 -30.76 -27.15 4.92
C ILE A 130 -31.10 -28.35 5.81
N GLU A 131 -30.11 -29.20 6.13
CA GLU A 131 -30.29 -30.20 7.19
C GLU A 131 -30.06 -29.57 8.57
N VAL A 132 -30.98 -29.76 9.52
CA VAL A 132 -30.86 -29.18 10.86
C VAL A 132 -30.73 -30.28 11.91
N TYR A 133 -29.69 -30.17 12.73
CA TYR A 133 -29.39 -31.07 13.83
C TYR A 133 -29.31 -30.28 15.14
N LYS A 134 -29.72 -30.92 16.24
CA LYS A 134 -29.42 -30.47 17.60
C LYS A 134 -28.64 -31.55 18.30
N ILE A 135 -27.59 -31.17 19.02
CA ILE A 135 -26.81 -32.05 19.88
C ILE A 135 -26.94 -31.48 21.28
N LYS A 136 -27.55 -32.23 22.19
CA LYS A 136 -27.43 -31.93 23.62
C LYS A 136 -26.18 -32.59 24.13
N ALA A 137 -25.32 -31.80 24.75
CA ALA A 137 -24.09 -32.31 25.31
C ALA A 137 -23.65 -31.46 26.49
N LYS A 138 -22.84 -32.08 27.37
CA LYS A 138 -22.01 -31.30 28.27
C LYS A 138 -20.87 -30.68 27.46
N THR A 139 -21.17 -29.50 26.91
CA THR A 139 -20.41 -28.84 25.82
C THR A 139 -18.89 -28.83 25.99
N ILE A 140 -18.39 -28.60 27.21
CA ILE A 140 -16.94 -28.59 27.49
C ILE A 140 -16.32 -29.96 27.28
N ASP A 141 -17.00 -31.00 27.76
CA ASP A 141 -16.52 -32.39 27.64
C ASP A 141 -16.66 -32.89 26.20
N PHE A 142 -17.73 -32.50 25.51
CA PHE A 142 -17.90 -32.79 24.08
C PHE A 142 -16.80 -32.15 23.22
N VAL A 143 -16.46 -30.88 23.48
CA VAL A 143 -15.36 -30.19 22.78
C VAL A 143 -14.02 -30.89 23.05
N ARG A 144 -13.72 -31.20 24.32
CA ARG A 144 -12.46 -31.83 24.71
C ARG A 144 -12.35 -33.29 24.26
N GLY A 145 -13.46 -34.03 24.26
CA GLY A 145 -13.48 -35.46 24.01
C GLY A 145 -13.69 -35.83 22.54
N GLN A 146 -14.61 -35.17 21.85
CA GLN A 146 -15.03 -35.58 20.50
C GLN A 146 -14.47 -34.65 19.41
N LEU A 147 -14.45 -33.33 19.64
CA LEU A 147 -14.03 -32.36 18.62
C LEU A 147 -12.52 -32.15 18.57
N ALA A 148 -11.88 -31.98 19.73
CA ALA A 148 -10.43 -31.74 19.85
C ALA A 148 -9.54 -32.79 19.12
N PRO A 149 -9.80 -34.11 19.23
CA PRO A 149 -8.97 -35.11 18.56
C PRO A 149 -9.07 -35.08 17.03
N ILE A 150 -10.18 -34.58 16.46
CA ILE A 150 -10.41 -34.53 15.00
C ILE A 150 -9.47 -33.52 14.33
N TYR A 151 -9.12 -32.44 15.03
CA TYR A 151 -8.32 -31.35 14.47
C TYR A 151 -6.82 -31.46 14.77
N ASN A 152 -6.38 -32.54 15.43
CA ASN A 152 -4.97 -32.80 15.77
C ASN A 152 -4.29 -31.65 16.55
N GLU A 153 -5.07 -30.82 17.26
CA GLU A 153 -4.54 -29.76 18.13
C GLU A 153 -4.33 -30.32 19.55
N SER A 154 -3.10 -30.21 20.06
CA SER A 154 -2.81 -30.45 21.47
C SER A 154 -3.20 -29.19 22.28
N PHE A 155 -4.13 -29.34 23.22
CA PHE A 155 -4.57 -28.23 24.09
C PHE A 155 -3.49 -27.80 25.10
N GLU A 156 -2.45 -28.61 25.31
CA GLU A 156 -1.27 -28.23 26.11
C GLU A 156 -0.45 -27.10 25.44
N LEU A 157 -0.54 -26.96 24.11
CA LEU A 157 0.11 -25.88 23.37
C LEU A 157 -0.64 -24.54 23.45
N LEU A 158 -1.92 -24.53 23.83
CA LEU A 158 -2.70 -23.31 24.05
C LEU A 158 -2.48 -22.70 25.44
N GLN A 159 -1.95 -23.48 26.39
CA GLN A 159 -1.74 -23.05 27.78
C GLN A 159 -0.33 -22.51 28.05
N LYS A 160 0.64 -22.69 27.15
CA LYS A 160 1.99 -22.16 27.39
C LYS A 160 2.04 -20.68 27.07
N ASP A 161 1.97 -19.90 28.14
CA ASP A 161 2.26 -18.48 28.21
C ASP A 161 1.46 -17.65 27.21
N THR A 162 0.14 -17.67 27.34
CA THR A 162 -0.62 -16.53 26.82
C THR A 162 -0.43 -15.40 27.83
N PRO A 163 0.45 -14.39 27.57
CA PRO A 163 0.61 -13.27 28.50
C PRO A 163 -0.76 -12.70 28.83
N GLU A 164 -0.97 -12.22 30.06
CA GLU A 164 -2.17 -11.47 30.42
C GLU A 164 -2.29 -10.30 29.43
N ILE A 165 -3.14 -10.46 28.43
CA ILE A 165 -3.47 -9.38 27.51
C ILE A 165 -4.51 -8.58 28.27
N LEU A 166 -4.08 -7.46 28.85
CA LEU A 166 -4.96 -6.45 29.41
C LEU A 166 -6.11 -6.19 28.44
N SER A 167 -7.35 -6.12 28.91
CA SER A 167 -8.45 -5.66 28.05
C SER A 167 -8.10 -4.27 27.51
N PHE A 168 -8.62 -3.86 26.34
CA PHE A 168 -8.32 -2.52 25.81
C PHE A 168 -8.61 -1.41 26.84
N GLY A 169 -9.64 -1.57 27.67
CA GLY A 169 -9.93 -0.65 28.77
C GLY A 169 -8.86 -0.66 29.88
N GLU A 170 -8.41 -1.84 30.32
CA GLU A 170 -7.35 -1.98 31.33
C GLU A 170 -5.99 -1.50 30.78
N TYR A 171 -5.65 -1.87 29.55
CA TYR A 171 -4.49 -1.37 28.83
C TYR A 171 -4.52 0.15 28.76
N MET A 172 -5.64 0.75 28.33
CA MET A 172 -5.78 2.19 28.23
C MET A 172 -5.73 2.88 29.60
N GLN A 173 -6.27 2.25 30.64
CA GLN A 173 -6.18 2.79 32.00
C GLN A 173 -4.74 2.79 32.52
N GLU A 174 -4.02 1.69 32.33
CA GLU A 174 -2.65 1.53 32.81
C GLU A 174 -1.64 2.37 32.00
N THR A 175 -1.79 2.42 30.68
CA THR A 175 -0.80 3.02 29.78
C THR A 175 -1.09 4.47 29.37
N HIS A 176 -2.36 4.90 29.35
CA HIS A 176 -2.74 6.22 28.84
C HIS A 176 -3.49 7.10 29.84
N PHE A 177 -4.50 6.57 30.55
CA PHE A 177 -5.39 7.41 31.37
C PHE A 177 -4.86 7.68 32.79
N ASN A 178 -4.26 6.69 33.46
CA ASN A 178 -3.71 6.87 34.81
C ASN A 178 -2.22 7.21 34.82
N ALA A 179 -1.53 7.15 33.67
CA ALA A 179 -0.09 7.36 33.60
C ALA A 179 0.32 8.83 33.79
N SER A 180 -0.32 9.78 33.08
CA SER A 180 -0.13 11.24 33.23
C SER A 180 -1.11 12.00 32.32
N ASN A 181 -1.25 13.32 32.47
CA ASN A 181 -2.03 14.11 31.51
C ASN A 181 -1.36 14.12 30.13
N SER A 182 -0.02 14.16 30.06
CA SER A 182 0.68 14.04 28.78
C SER A 182 0.43 12.70 28.06
N SER A 183 0.31 11.58 28.78
CA SER A 183 0.04 10.26 28.19
C SER A 183 -1.35 10.14 27.53
N LYS A 184 -2.34 10.92 28.00
CA LYS A 184 -3.67 10.99 27.38
C LYS A 184 -3.63 11.58 25.97
N TYR A 185 -2.65 12.43 25.67
CA TYR A 185 -2.50 13.07 24.36
C TYR A 185 -1.78 12.20 23.33
N ARG A 186 -1.08 11.12 23.74
CA ARG A 186 -0.33 10.25 22.81
C ARG A 186 -1.25 9.55 21.83
N LEU A 187 -2.23 8.79 22.32
CA LEU A 187 -3.18 8.08 21.45
C LEU A 187 -3.95 9.05 20.55
N ALA A 188 -4.38 10.20 21.09
CA ALA A 188 -5.09 11.20 20.31
C ALA A 188 -4.19 11.74 19.18
N HIS A 189 -2.91 12.02 19.46
CA HIS A 189 -1.94 12.41 18.45
C HIS A 189 -1.77 11.34 17.37
N ASP A 190 -1.45 10.10 17.76
CA ASP A 190 -1.22 9.01 16.82
C ASP A 190 -2.43 8.79 15.91
N LEU A 191 -3.65 8.82 16.48
CA LEU A 191 -4.88 8.65 15.72
C LEU A 191 -5.09 9.76 14.68
N PHE A 192 -4.94 11.04 15.08
CA PHE A 192 -5.08 12.14 14.13
C PHE A 192 -3.99 12.13 13.06
N TYR A 193 -2.76 11.78 13.43
CA TYR A 193 -1.64 11.68 12.50
C TYR A 193 -1.88 10.58 11.46
N GLU A 194 -2.31 9.39 11.89
CA GLU A 194 -2.62 8.25 11.02
C GLU A 194 -3.81 8.51 10.07
N LEU A 195 -4.80 9.25 10.55
CA LEU A 195 -5.94 9.71 9.75
C LEU A 195 -5.57 10.82 8.76
N GLY A 196 -4.39 11.44 8.92
CA GLY A 196 -3.93 12.56 8.09
C GLY A 196 -4.54 13.91 8.49
N ASP A 197 -5.19 14.01 9.66
CA ASP A 197 -5.60 15.29 10.25
C ASP A 197 -4.39 15.95 10.92
N ILE A 198 -3.52 16.53 10.08
CA ILE A 198 -2.24 17.11 10.51
C ILE A 198 -2.44 18.29 11.47
N GLU A 199 -3.54 19.05 11.35
CA GLU A 199 -3.84 20.17 12.25
C GLU A 199 -4.21 19.67 13.66
N SER A 200 -5.10 18.68 13.76
CA SER A 200 -5.43 18.07 15.05
C SER A 200 -4.24 17.33 15.64
N ALA A 201 -3.44 16.64 14.83
CA ALA A 201 -2.22 15.97 15.27
C ALA A 201 -1.19 16.96 15.83
N GLU A 202 -1.02 18.12 15.20
CA GLU A 202 -0.15 19.18 15.72
C GLU A 202 -0.67 19.73 17.05
N ARG A 203 -1.97 20.02 17.12
CA ARG A 203 -2.61 20.56 18.32
C ARG A 203 -2.44 19.61 19.51
N THR A 204 -2.71 18.32 19.33
CA THR A 204 -2.53 17.32 20.40
C THR A 204 -1.07 17.14 20.77
N ALA A 205 -0.14 17.18 19.81
CA ALA A 205 1.30 17.11 20.10
C ALA A 205 1.79 18.33 20.90
N LYS A 206 1.35 19.55 20.56
CA LYS A 206 1.70 20.78 21.31
C LYS A 206 1.18 20.73 22.74
N GLN A 207 -0.07 20.31 22.94
CA GLN A 207 -0.66 20.19 24.28
C GLN A 207 0.03 19.10 25.10
N GLY A 208 0.27 17.92 24.50
CA GLY A 208 1.02 16.83 25.12
C GLY A 208 2.43 17.25 25.54
N LEU A 209 3.13 18.02 24.70
CA LEU A 209 4.45 18.56 25.02
C LEU A 209 4.41 19.51 26.21
N ASN A 210 3.42 20.42 26.27
CA ASN A 210 3.28 21.35 27.40
C ASN A 210 3.05 20.60 28.71
N TYR A 211 2.09 19.67 28.75
CA TYR A 211 1.85 18.84 29.93
C TYR A 211 3.08 18.04 30.33
N SER A 212 3.80 17.45 29.37
CA SER A 212 4.99 16.66 29.69
C SER A 212 6.11 17.48 30.33
N LYS A 213 6.21 18.78 30.01
CA LYS A 213 7.15 19.70 30.64
C LYS A 213 6.71 20.09 32.05
N GLU A 214 5.42 20.39 32.23
CA GLU A 214 4.85 20.71 33.55
C GLU A 214 4.95 19.53 34.52
N GLU A 215 4.78 18.31 34.01
CA GLU A 215 4.88 17.06 34.78
C GLU A 215 6.32 16.59 34.99
N GLY A 216 7.30 17.17 34.30
CA GLY A 216 8.69 16.66 34.30
C GLY A 216 8.85 15.28 33.66
N HIS A 217 7.92 14.86 32.79
CA HIS A 217 7.89 13.52 32.21
C HIS A 217 8.76 13.44 30.94
N GLU A 218 10.07 13.22 31.12
CA GLU A 218 11.08 13.31 30.05
C GLU A 218 10.81 12.42 28.82
N ILE A 219 10.31 11.19 29.01
CA ILE A 219 9.97 10.28 27.90
C ILE A 219 8.86 10.85 27.00
N ASN A 220 7.82 11.44 27.61
CA ASN A 220 6.71 12.04 26.87
C ASN A 220 7.14 13.34 26.22
N ASN A 221 8.00 14.11 26.89
CA ASN A 221 8.61 15.31 26.33
C ASN A 221 9.41 14.98 25.06
N ASN A 222 10.26 13.95 25.11
CA ASN A 222 11.00 13.49 23.94
C ASN A 222 10.06 13.03 22.81
N TYR A 223 9.05 12.21 23.13
CA TYR A 223 8.08 11.72 22.15
C TYR A 223 7.33 12.87 21.46
N PHE A 224 6.75 13.82 22.21
CA PHE A 224 6.00 14.91 21.60
C PHE A 224 6.90 15.90 20.84
N THR A 225 8.16 16.03 21.25
CA THR A 225 9.16 16.77 20.49
C THR A 225 9.42 16.10 19.12
N SER A 226 9.60 14.77 19.10
CA SER A 226 9.75 14.00 17.85
C SER A 226 8.48 14.02 16.99
N ALA A 227 7.31 13.89 17.61
CA ALA A 227 6.00 13.97 16.97
C ALA A 227 5.79 15.31 16.23
N LEU A 228 6.18 16.43 16.84
CA LEU A 228 6.17 17.73 16.18
C LEU A 228 7.13 17.78 14.99
N GLY A 229 8.27 17.09 15.07
CA GLY A 229 9.16 16.89 13.92
C GLY A 229 8.45 16.18 12.76
N LEU A 230 7.75 15.07 13.03
CA LEU A 230 6.98 14.32 12.01
C LEU A 230 5.81 15.14 11.43
N VAL A 231 5.11 15.92 12.26
CA VAL A 231 4.04 16.82 11.81
C VAL A 231 4.59 17.87 10.84
N ASN A 232 5.68 18.56 11.20
CA ASN A 232 6.30 19.56 10.33
C ASN A 232 6.89 18.92 9.05
N LEU A 233 7.45 17.71 9.15
CA LEU A 233 7.89 16.95 7.99
C LEU A 233 6.72 16.69 7.03
N SER A 234 5.53 16.37 7.57
CA SER A 234 4.32 16.11 6.78
C SER A 234 3.76 17.37 6.13
N LYS A 235 3.95 18.54 6.76
CA LYS A 235 3.62 19.85 6.18
C LYS A 235 4.61 20.33 5.11
N GLY A 236 5.78 19.70 5.02
CA GLY A 236 6.87 20.14 4.15
C GLY A 236 7.77 21.21 4.77
N ASP A 237 7.58 21.54 6.06
CA ASP A 237 8.39 22.50 6.81
C ASP A 237 9.71 21.85 7.29
N TYR A 238 10.57 21.45 6.34
CA TYR A 238 11.71 20.58 6.62
C TYR A 238 12.71 21.17 7.61
N ASP A 239 12.93 22.48 7.63
CA ASP A 239 13.89 23.10 8.54
C ASP A 239 13.35 23.11 9.98
N ILE A 240 12.05 23.34 10.16
CA ILE A 240 11.37 23.23 11.46
C ILE A 240 11.36 21.77 11.94
N ALA A 241 11.07 20.83 11.03
CA ALA A 241 11.12 19.41 11.33
C ALA A 241 12.49 18.97 11.83
N LEU A 242 13.57 19.43 11.16
CA LEU A 242 14.94 19.14 11.56
C LEU A 242 15.26 19.71 12.94
N GLU A 243 14.83 20.95 13.24
CA GLU A 243 15.02 21.55 14.57
C GLU A 243 14.38 20.71 15.69
N TYR A 244 13.16 20.20 15.46
CA TYR A 244 12.50 19.31 16.41
C TYR A 244 13.22 17.96 16.54
N PHE A 245 13.68 17.37 15.44
CA PHE A 245 14.43 16.12 15.50
C PHE A 245 15.77 16.28 16.21
N GLU A 246 16.51 17.36 16.00
CA GLU A 246 17.76 17.65 16.72
C GLU A 246 17.52 17.87 18.22
N LYS A 247 16.43 18.54 18.60
CA LYS A 247 16.01 18.67 20.00
C LYS A 247 15.71 17.32 20.62
N SER A 248 14.93 16.47 19.93
CA SER A 248 14.63 15.11 20.37
C SER A 248 15.91 14.27 20.50
N PHE A 249 16.87 14.44 19.59
CA PHE A 249 18.13 13.67 19.61
C PHE A 249 18.92 13.95 20.88
N LYS A 250 19.05 15.22 21.26
CA LYS A 250 19.70 15.62 22.53
C LYS A 250 18.98 15.05 23.75
N LEU A 251 17.65 14.97 23.73
CA LEU A 251 16.89 14.36 24.82
C LEU A 251 17.13 12.84 24.91
N THR A 252 17.28 12.14 23.78
CA THR A 252 17.55 10.69 23.79
C THR A 252 18.90 10.30 24.40
N GLU A 253 19.91 11.17 24.33
CA GLU A 253 21.23 10.92 24.95
C GLU A 253 21.14 10.76 26.47
N ASN A 254 20.15 11.39 27.11
CA ASN A 254 19.93 11.32 28.55
C ASN A 254 19.07 10.12 28.98
N LEU A 255 18.33 9.49 28.06
CA LEU A 255 17.28 8.51 28.37
C LEU A 255 17.68 7.04 28.15
N ASN A 256 18.89 6.75 27.68
CA ASN A 256 19.38 5.41 27.32
C ASN A 256 18.42 4.62 26.41
N GLN A 257 17.76 5.32 25.49
CA GLN A 257 16.67 4.86 24.64
C GLN A 257 17.19 4.51 23.23
N THR A 258 17.85 3.36 23.08
CA THR A 258 18.50 2.99 21.80
C THR A 258 17.49 2.83 20.66
N GLY A 259 16.30 2.28 20.91
CA GLY A 259 15.27 2.09 19.89
C GLY A 259 14.71 3.42 19.37
N GLU A 260 14.42 4.36 20.26
CA GLU A 260 13.95 5.70 19.92
C GLU A 260 15.03 6.50 19.18
N LYS A 261 16.31 6.34 19.57
CA LYS A 261 17.44 6.95 18.86
C LYS A 261 17.53 6.44 17.42
N ILE A 262 17.36 5.13 17.20
CA ILE A 262 17.31 4.54 15.85
C ILE A 262 16.14 5.13 15.06
N ALA A 263 14.93 5.15 15.63
CA ALA A 263 13.75 5.69 14.96
C ALA A 263 13.93 7.16 14.57
N LEU A 264 14.56 7.96 15.44
CA LEU A 264 14.83 9.36 15.16
C LEU A 264 15.86 9.55 14.04
N LEU A 265 16.94 8.77 14.03
CA LEU A 265 17.92 8.78 12.93
C LEU A 265 17.25 8.41 11.60
N LEU A 266 16.34 7.43 11.60
CA LEU A 266 15.55 7.07 10.43
C LEU A 266 14.63 8.22 9.98
N ASN A 267 14.00 8.94 10.91
CA ASN A 267 13.17 10.11 10.60
C ASN A 267 13.99 11.27 10.01
N ILE A 268 15.19 11.53 10.54
CA ILE A 268 16.12 12.51 9.96
C ILE A 268 16.58 12.05 8.57
N GLY A 269 16.86 10.75 8.39
CA GLY A 269 17.16 10.16 7.10
C GLY A 269 16.04 10.37 6.08
N LEU A 270 14.79 10.11 6.47
CA LEU A 270 13.59 10.34 5.67
C LEU A 270 13.42 11.83 5.32
N LEU A 271 13.71 12.75 6.24
CA LEU A 271 13.68 14.18 5.98
C LEU A 271 14.67 14.55 4.88
N TYR A 272 15.93 14.09 4.97
CA TYR A 272 16.92 14.35 3.92
C TYR A 272 16.56 13.67 2.60
N GLN A 273 15.98 12.47 2.64
CA GLN A 273 15.43 11.81 1.46
C GLN A 273 14.35 12.67 0.78
N LYS A 274 13.41 13.25 1.54
CA LYS A 274 12.38 14.16 1.02
C LYS A 274 12.99 15.45 0.44
N LYS A 275 14.07 15.98 1.03
CA LYS A 275 14.88 17.07 0.45
C LYS A 275 15.75 16.63 -0.74
N SER A 276 15.72 15.34 -1.09
CA SER A 276 16.55 14.71 -2.12
C SER A 276 18.06 14.82 -1.87
N ASP A 277 18.46 14.91 -0.62
CA ASP A 277 19.85 14.82 -0.17
C ASP A 277 20.16 13.38 0.22
N LEU A 278 20.34 12.53 -0.79
CA LEU A 278 20.58 11.09 -0.59
C LEU A 278 21.85 10.84 0.23
N LYS A 279 22.87 11.71 0.13
CA LYS A 279 24.12 11.58 0.90
C LYS A 279 23.84 11.63 2.39
N ASN A 280 23.11 12.65 2.86
CA ASN A 280 22.75 12.74 4.27
C ASN A 280 21.70 11.68 4.66
N ALA A 281 20.77 11.33 3.77
CA ALA A 281 19.81 10.26 4.03
C ALA A 281 20.49 8.91 4.32
N PHE A 282 21.50 8.54 3.51
CA PHE A 282 22.33 7.36 3.75
C PHE A 282 23.15 7.47 5.02
N LYS A 283 23.77 8.63 5.27
CA LYS A 283 24.55 8.87 6.49
C LYS A 283 23.74 8.50 7.74
N TYR A 284 22.55 9.09 7.91
CA TYR A 284 21.72 8.84 9.09
C TYR A 284 21.14 7.43 9.12
N SER A 285 20.81 6.84 7.97
CA SER A 285 20.33 5.45 7.91
C SER A 285 21.41 4.42 8.25
N PHE A 286 22.67 4.69 7.88
CA PHE A 286 23.81 3.85 8.30
C PHE A 286 24.16 4.05 9.77
N GLU A 287 24.07 5.27 10.29
CA GLU A 287 24.20 5.52 11.73
C GLU A 287 23.11 4.76 12.52
N ALA A 288 21.87 4.73 12.02
CA ALA A 288 20.79 3.93 12.60
C ALA A 288 21.09 2.43 12.54
N ALA A 289 21.59 1.93 11.40
CA ALA A 289 21.96 0.53 11.24
C ALA A 289 23.11 0.09 12.15
N ALA A 290 24.09 0.97 12.39
CA ALA A 290 25.23 0.70 13.26
C ALA A 290 24.84 0.51 14.74
N LEU A 291 23.65 0.97 15.15
CA LEU A 291 23.12 0.80 16.51
C LEU A 291 22.35 -0.51 16.70
N LEU A 292 22.15 -1.30 15.63
CA LEU A 292 21.46 -2.59 15.74
C LEU A 292 22.32 -3.61 16.50
N THR A 293 21.68 -4.32 17.44
CA THR A 293 22.26 -5.42 18.20
C THR A 293 21.42 -6.69 18.06
N GLU A 294 21.94 -7.83 18.51
CA GLU A 294 21.17 -9.10 18.50
C GLU A 294 19.83 -8.96 19.25
N ASN A 295 19.83 -8.22 20.36
CA ASN A 295 18.65 -7.97 21.20
C ASN A 295 17.67 -6.91 20.63
N THR A 296 18.01 -6.25 19.52
CA THR A 296 17.11 -5.27 18.91
C THR A 296 15.86 -5.96 18.36
N SER A 297 14.69 -5.37 18.62
CA SER A 297 13.40 -5.95 18.22
C SER A 297 13.29 -6.11 16.70
N SER A 298 12.52 -7.10 16.26
CA SER A 298 12.26 -7.37 14.84
C SER A 298 11.68 -6.15 14.13
N VAL A 299 10.84 -5.37 14.81
CA VAL A 299 10.24 -4.14 14.28
C VAL A 299 11.30 -3.09 13.95
N VAL A 300 12.26 -2.86 14.85
CA VAL A 300 13.31 -1.85 14.63
C VAL A 300 14.29 -2.31 13.55
N LYS A 301 14.68 -3.59 13.55
CA LYS A 301 15.51 -4.18 12.48
C LYS A 301 14.84 -4.05 11.12
N PHE A 302 13.54 -4.37 11.05
CA PHE A 302 12.73 -4.17 9.85
C PHE A 302 12.75 -2.70 9.38
N SER A 303 12.49 -1.74 10.28
CA SER A 303 12.42 -0.32 9.90
C SER A 303 13.74 0.18 9.29
N VAL A 304 14.89 -0.23 9.84
CA VAL A 304 16.20 0.11 9.28
C VAL A 304 16.37 -0.49 7.88
N LEU A 305 16.13 -1.80 7.72
CA LEU A 305 16.32 -2.49 6.45
C LEU A 305 15.36 -1.98 5.37
N ASN A 306 14.10 -1.73 5.73
CA ASN A 306 13.11 -1.16 4.83
C ASN A 306 13.53 0.23 4.33
N ASN A 307 13.99 1.10 5.24
CA ASN A 307 14.46 2.43 4.86
C ASN A 307 15.72 2.38 3.99
N LEU A 308 16.69 1.52 4.32
CA LEU A 308 17.86 1.31 3.46
C LEU A 308 17.45 0.78 2.08
N GLY A 309 16.52 -0.17 2.01
CA GLY A 309 16.00 -0.71 0.75
C GLY A 309 15.35 0.37 -0.12
N ILE A 310 14.56 1.25 0.50
CA ILE A 310 13.96 2.42 -0.16
C ILE A 310 15.05 3.40 -0.64
N LEU A 311 16.06 3.70 0.18
CA LEU A 311 17.14 4.63 -0.20
C LEU A 311 18.01 4.08 -1.33
N TYR A 312 18.36 2.80 -1.30
CA TYR A 312 19.08 2.16 -2.39
C TYR A 312 18.27 2.18 -3.68
N ARG A 313 16.95 1.97 -3.61
CA ARG A 313 16.06 2.11 -4.77
C ARG A 313 16.09 3.54 -5.33
N ASP A 314 15.97 4.54 -4.47
CA ASP A 314 15.95 5.95 -4.87
C ASP A 314 17.32 6.40 -5.44
N ASN A 315 18.41 5.76 -4.99
CA ASN A 315 19.76 5.93 -5.55
C ASN A 315 20.00 5.12 -6.84
N GLY A 316 19.05 4.29 -7.27
CA GLY A 316 19.17 3.44 -8.45
C GLY A 316 19.95 2.13 -8.25
N ASP A 317 20.42 1.84 -7.03
CA ASP A 317 21.06 0.56 -6.69
C ASP A 317 20.00 -0.50 -6.37
N ILE A 318 19.31 -0.94 -7.42
CA ILE A 318 18.24 -1.93 -7.32
C ILE A 318 18.71 -3.26 -6.69
N PRO A 319 19.92 -3.79 -6.95
CA PRO A 319 20.40 -4.99 -6.29
C PRO A 319 20.48 -4.87 -4.76
N ASN A 320 21.08 -3.80 -4.23
CA ASN A 320 21.12 -3.60 -2.78
C ASN A 320 19.74 -3.25 -2.21
N ALA A 321 18.89 -2.58 -2.98
CA ALA A 321 17.50 -2.34 -2.60
C ALA A 321 16.75 -3.65 -2.34
N ILE A 322 16.77 -4.57 -3.32
CA ILE A 322 16.14 -5.89 -3.22
C ILE A 322 16.72 -6.67 -2.05
N LYS A 323 18.06 -6.72 -1.91
CA LYS A 323 18.73 -7.42 -0.80
C LYS A 323 18.24 -6.96 0.58
N ASN A 324 18.10 -5.64 0.78
CA ASN A 324 17.63 -5.10 2.06
C ASN A 324 16.15 -5.42 2.31
N ILE A 325 15.29 -5.32 1.29
CA ILE A 325 13.86 -5.66 1.43
C ILE A 325 13.66 -7.16 1.63
N GLU A 326 14.42 -8.03 0.96
CA GLU A 326 14.38 -9.48 1.20
C GLU A 326 14.85 -9.83 2.63
N SER A 327 15.89 -9.15 3.13
CA SER A 327 16.32 -9.31 4.53
C SER A 327 15.24 -8.84 5.52
N ALA A 328 14.55 -7.74 5.20
CA ALA A 328 13.43 -7.25 5.99
C ALA A 328 12.24 -8.24 5.96
N LEU A 329 11.97 -8.82 4.78
CA LEU A 329 10.94 -9.85 4.58
C LEU A 329 11.20 -11.09 5.44
N GLU A 330 12.44 -11.60 5.45
CA GLU A 330 12.82 -12.76 6.27
C GLU A 330 12.57 -12.52 7.76
N ILE A 331 12.87 -11.31 8.26
CA ILE A 331 12.63 -10.95 9.66
C ILE A 331 11.14 -10.96 9.99
N VAL A 332 10.31 -10.38 9.13
CA VAL A 332 8.87 -10.26 9.40
C VAL A 332 8.11 -11.56 9.18
N GLU A 333 8.61 -12.44 8.30
CA GLU A 333 8.11 -13.81 8.17
C GLU A 333 8.39 -14.63 9.43
N LYS A 334 9.60 -14.53 9.98
CA LYS A 334 9.96 -15.17 11.26
C LYS A 334 9.13 -14.64 12.43
N SER A 335 8.77 -13.36 12.44
CA SER A 335 7.93 -12.78 13.49
C SER A 335 6.42 -12.94 13.25
N GLY A 336 5.99 -13.42 12.08
CA GLY A 336 4.57 -13.54 11.72
C GLY A 336 3.86 -12.20 11.48
N ASP A 337 4.59 -11.13 11.17
CA ASP A 337 4.02 -9.81 10.96
C ASP A 337 3.51 -9.65 9.53
N LEU A 338 2.22 -9.95 9.34
CA LEU A 338 1.56 -9.92 8.04
C LEU A 338 1.51 -8.51 7.42
N SER A 339 1.34 -7.46 8.22
CA SER A 339 1.25 -6.08 7.72
C SER A 339 2.59 -5.64 7.10
N ARG A 340 3.70 -5.87 7.82
CA ARG A 340 5.03 -5.56 7.31
C ARG A 340 5.46 -6.51 6.18
N LYS A 341 5.00 -7.76 6.19
CA LYS A 341 5.18 -8.68 5.06
C LYS A 341 4.55 -8.11 3.79
N SER A 342 3.31 -7.64 3.85
CA SER A 342 2.64 -7.01 2.70
C SER A 342 3.44 -5.82 2.16
N LEU A 343 3.92 -4.95 3.06
CA LEU A 343 4.76 -3.81 2.68
C LEU A 343 6.06 -4.23 1.96
N CYS A 344 6.77 -5.25 2.46
CA CYS A 344 7.95 -5.79 1.78
C CYS A 344 7.62 -6.31 0.37
N LEU A 345 6.57 -7.11 0.24
CA LEU A 345 6.14 -7.68 -1.04
C LEU A 345 5.77 -6.56 -2.03
N ASN A 346 5.04 -5.54 -1.60
CA ASN A 346 4.69 -4.40 -2.44
C ASN A 346 5.93 -3.59 -2.88
N ASN A 347 6.92 -3.43 -2.00
CA ASN A 347 8.20 -2.81 -2.36
C ASN A 347 8.99 -3.64 -3.39
N LEU A 348 9.07 -4.96 -3.21
CA LEU A 348 9.70 -5.87 -4.18
C LEU A 348 8.98 -5.84 -5.53
N ALA A 349 7.65 -5.77 -5.54
CA ALA A 349 6.88 -5.62 -6.76
C ALA A 349 7.29 -4.36 -7.53
N GLY A 350 7.38 -3.21 -6.85
CA GLY A 350 7.86 -1.96 -7.45
C GLY A 350 9.27 -2.08 -8.06
N MET A 351 10.20 -2.75 -7.37
CA MET A 351 11.56 -2.98 -7.86
C MET A 351 11.60 -3.94 -9.06
N LYS A 352 10.73 -4.95 -9.11
CA LYS A 352 10.64 -5.83 -10.29
C LYS A 352 10.06 -5.12 -11.51
N ILE A 353 9.13 -4.18 -11.31
CA ILE A 353 8.64 -3.31 -12.39
C ILE A 353 9.78 -2.47 -12.96
N SER A 354 10.62 -1.84 -12.14
CA SER A 354 11.71 -0.99 -12.64
C SER A 354 12.76 -1.78 -13.43
N GLN A 355 12.96 -3.06 -13.11
CA GLN A 355 13.78 -3.99 -13.90
C GLN A 355 13.09 -4.46 -15.21
N GLY A 356 11.80 -4.19 -15.39
CA GLY A 356 10.99 -4.62 -16.54
C GLY A 356 10.34 -6.01 -16.38
N PHE A 357 10.43 -6.63 -15.20
CA PHE A 357 9.89 -7.97 -14.94
C PHE A 357 8.45 -7.93 -14.46
N ILE A 358 7.50 -8.00 -15.40
CA ILE A 358 6.05 -7.92 -15.13
C ILE A 358 5.53 -9.08 -14.27
N ASN A 359 5.83 -10.33 -14.64
CA ASN A 359 5.25 -11.50 -13.95
C ASN A 359 5.70 -11.61 -12.48
N PRO A 360 7.01 -11.51 -12.15
CA PRO A 360 7.44 -11.48 -10.74
C PRO A 360 6.82 -10.33 -9.95
N ALA A 361 6.67 -9.15 -10.56
CA ALA A 361 6.01 -8.02 -9.91
C ALA A 361 4.55 -8.32 -9.56
N LEU A 362 3.79 -8.92 -10.49
CA LEU A 362 2.41 -9.33 -10.25
C LEU A 362 2.31 -10.37 -9.14
N THR A 363 3.22 -11.35 -9.08
CA THR A 363 3.23 -12.35 -7.99
C THR A 363 3.34 -11.68 -6.63
N TYR A 364 4.34 -10.83 -6.44
CA TYR A 364 4.54 -10.14 -5.17
C TYR A 364 3.38 -9.22 -4.81
N ALA A 365 2.90 -8.41 -5.75
CA ALA A 365 1.79 -7.48 -5.49
C ALA A 365 0.46 -8.21 -5.22
N SER A 366 0.22 -9.36 -5.86
CA SER A 366 -0.99 -10.16 -5.62
C SER A 366 -0.98 -10.84 -4.25
N GLU A 367 0.19 -11.31 -3.79
CA GLU A 367 0.34 -11.84 -2.44
C GLU A 367 0.15 -10.74 -1.39
N ALA A 368 0.75 -9.56 -1.59
CA ALA A 368 0.53 -8.39 -0.74
C ALA A 368 -0.97 -8.04 -0.66
N LEU A 369 -1.66 -7.99 -1.81
CA LEU A 369 -3.09 -7.64 -1.85
C LEU A 369 -3.94 -8.64 -1.06
N LYS A 370 -3.64 -9.94 -1.19
CA LYS A 370 -4.34 -10.98 -0.43
C LYS A 370 -4.14 -10.80 1.07
N ILE A 371 -2.94 -10.44 1.51
CA ILE A 371 -2.66 -10.16 2.91
C ILE A 371 -3.43 -8.91 3.37
N ASP A 372 -3.40 -7.83 2.59
CA ASP A 372 -4.13 -6.60 2.91
C ASP A 372 -5.65 -6.86 3.05
N GLU A 373 -6.22 -7.68 2.16
CA GLU A 373 -7.61 -8.11 2.22
C GLU A 373 -7.92 -8.96 3.47
N GLN A 374 -7.01 -9.87 3.84
CA GLN A 374 -7.14 -10.69 5.04
C GLN A 374 -7.10 -9.86 6.32
N LEU A 375 -6.24 -8.84 6.36
CA LEU A 375 -6.11 -7.94 7.51
C LEU A 375 -7.22 -6.88 7.57
N GLY A 376 -7.92 -6.64 6.45
CA GLY A 376 -8.81 -5.50 6.31
C GLY A 376 -8.06 -4.15 6.33
N ASP A 377 -6.76 -4.15 6.01
CA ASP A 377 -5.95 -2.93 5.95
C ASP A 377 -6.23 -2.19 4.65
N LEU A 378 -7.23 -1.31 4.70
CA LEU A 378 -7.66 -0.53 3.55
C LEU A 378 -6.59 0.46 3.05
N ASN A 379 -5.67 0.90 3.91
CA ASN A 379 -4.59 1.80 3.51
C ASN A 379 -3.57 1.06 2.64
N SER A 380 -3.07 -0.08 3.14
CA SER A 380 -2.12 -0.93 2.41
C SER A 380 -2.77 -1.49 1.15
N MET A 381 -4.03 -1.92 1.23
CA MET A 381 -4.80 -2.39 0.07
C MET A 381 -4.86 -1.33 -1.04
N CYS A 382 -5.11 -0.06 -0.70
CA CYS A 382 -5.13 1.02 -1.69
C CYS A 382 -3.77 1.17 -2.39
N ASN A 383 -2.67 1.12 -1.63
CA ASN A 383 -1.32 1.22 -2.18
C ASN A 383 -1.00 0.04 -3.09
N THR A 384 -1.32 -1.18 -2.66
CA THR A 384 -1.07 -2.41 -3.42
C THR A 384 -1.91 -2.47 -4.70
N LEU A 385 -3.19 -2.09 -4.63
CA LEU A 385 -4.05 -1.98 -5.82
C LEU A 385 -3.49 -0.96 -6.83
N ASN A 386 -2.96 0.17 -6.35
CA ASN A 386 -2.28 1.15 -7.20
C ASN A 386 -1.00 0.59 -7.83
N THR A 387 -0.21 -0.20 -7.08
CA THR A 387 0.95 -0.93 -7.62
C THR A 387 0.52 -1.89 -8.73
N ILE A 388 -0.50 -2.73 -8.50
CA ILE A 388 -1.01 -3.68 -9.52
C ILE A 388 -1.52 -2.93 -10.76
N GLY A 389 -2.26 -1.84 -10.56
CA GLY A 389 -2.69 -0.95 -11.63
C GLY A 389 -1.51 -0.45 -12.46
N ASN A 390 -0.43 -0.02 -11.81
CA ASN A 390 0.80 0.40 -12.48
C ASN A 390 1.54 -0.74 -13.19
N ILE A 391 1.52 -1.96 -12.64
CA ILE A 391 2.11 -3.15 -13.31
C ILE A 391 1.37 -3.41 -14.62
N TYR A 392 0.04 -3.51 -14.59
CA TYR A 392 -0.76 -3.74 -15.79
C TYR A 392 -0.65 -2.58 -16.79
N ARG A 393 -0.59 -1.33 -16.31
CA ARG A 393 -0.36 -0.16 -17.17
C ARG A 393 0.98 -0.27 -17.89
N THR A 394 2.04 -0.67 -17.20
CA THR A 394 3.38 -0.84 -17.77
C THR A 394 3.41 -1.99 -18.78
N ALA A 395 2.64 -3.06 -18.52
CA ALA A 395 2.46 -4.17 -19.45
C ALA A 395 1.53 -3.84 -20.65
N GLY A 396 0.93 -2.66 -20.71
CA GLY A 396 -0.03 -2.27 -21.77
C GLY A 396 -1.44 -2.85 -21.60
N HIS A 397 -1.72 -3.54 -20.51
CA HIS A 397 -3.04 -4.10 -20.18
C HIS A 397 -3.94 -3.05 -19.51
N TYR A 398 -4.27 -1.98 -20.25
CA TYR A 398 -4.94 -0.79 -19.71
C TYR A 398 -6.33 -1.06 -19.10
N SER A 399 -7.09 -2.03 -19.60
CA SER A 399 -8.40 -2.39 -19.03
C SER A 399 -8.28 -2.98 -17.64
N GLN A 400 -7.34 -3.91 -17.43
CA GLN A 400 -7.05 -4.48 -16.11
C GLN A 400 -6.50 -3.41 -15.17
N ALA A 401 -5.58 -2.58 -15.67
CA ALA A 401 -5.04 -1.46 -14.89
C ALA A 401 -6.14 -0.55 -14.35
N LEU A 402 -7.12 -0.18 -15.17
CA LEU A 402 -8.28 0.62 -14.75
C LEU A 402 -9.15 -0.10 -13.72
N GLN A 403 -9.37 -1.41 -13.83
CA GLN A 403 -10.16 -2.16 -12.83
C GLN A 403 -9.53 -2.07 -11.43
N TYR A 404 -8.22 -2.30 -11.33
CA TYR A 404 -7.50 -2.21 -10.06
C TYR A 404 -7.44 -0.78 -9.51
N LEU A 405 -7.20 0.21 -10.37
CA LEU A 405 -7.18 1.61 -9.94
C LEU A 405 -8.56 2.14 -9.55
N GLU A 406 -9.63 1.72 -10.22
CA GLU A 406 -10.98 2.08 -9.80
C GLU A 406 -11.31 1.47 -8.43
N ARG A 407 -10.90 0.21 -8.20
CA ARG A 407 -11.01 -0.41 -6.87
C ARG A 407 -10.19 0.35 -5.82
N ALA A 408 -8.98 0.80 -6.15
CA ALA A 408 -8.18 1.66 -5.28
C ALA A 408 -8.92 2.97 -4.98
N TYR A 409 -9.48 3.62 -6.00
CA TYR A 409 -10.22 4.87 -5.88
C TYR A 409 -11.44 4.73 -4.95
N GLN A 410 -12.24 3.67 -5.12
CA GLN A 410 -13.36 3.38 -4.22
C GLN A 410 -12.90 3.10 -2.78
N THR A 411 -11.71 2.51 -2.61
CA THR A 411 -11.11 2.30 -1.28
C THR A 411 -10.73 3.62 -0.64
N THR A 412 -10.17 4.58 -1.38
CA THR A 412 -9.82 5.91 -0.85
C THR A 412 -11.03 6.67 -0.32
N ILE A 413 -12.21 6.49 -0.94
CA ILE A 413 -13.46 7.07 -0.48
C ILE A 413 -13.86 6.48 0.87
N LYS A 414 -13.74 5.16 1.05
CA LYS A 414 -14.09 4.47 2.31
C LYS A 414 -13.23 4.93 3.49
N ILE A 415 -11.92 5.12 3.26
CA ILE A 415 -10.98 5.56 4.30
C ILE A 415 -10.91 7.08 4.47
N GLN A 416 -11.65 7.85 3.65
CA GLN A 416 -11.66 9.32 3.66
C GLN A 416 -10.27 9.97 3.50
N LYS A 417 -9.32 9.28 2.85
CA LYS A 417 -7.97 9.81 2.58
C LYS A 417 -7.93 10.55 1.25
N PHE A 418 -8.16 11.86 1.30
CA PHE A 418 -8.23 12.73 0.12
C PHE A 418 -6.91 12.78 -0.67
N ASN A 419 -5.76 12.73 0.01
CA ASN A 419 -4.44 12.68 -0.66
C ASN A 419 -4.31 11.45 -1.58
N ALA A 420 -4.61 10.25 -1.05
CA ALA A 420 -4.58 9.00 -1.80
C ALA A 420 -5.59 9.03 -2.96
N LYS A 421 -6.78 9.61 -2.74
CA LYS A 421 -7.79 9.79 -3.78
C LYS A 421 -7.25 10.60 -4.96
N GLY A 422 -6.59 11.73 -4.70
CA GLY A 422 -6.00 12.55 -5.74
C GLY A 422 -4.89 11.83 -6.52
N LEU A 423 -4.04 11.05 -5.83
CA LEU A 423 -2.99 10.24 -6.47
C LEU A 423 -3.58 9.15 -7.39
N VAL A 424 -4.62 8.43 -6.94
CA VAL A 424 -5.26 7.40 -7.75
C VAL A 424 -6.02 8.02 -8.94
N ALA A 425 -6.72 9.15 -8.74
CA ALA A 425 -7.35 9.87 -9.83
C ALA A 425 -6.34 10.27 -10.91
N ASN A 426 -5.16 10.74 -10.50
CA ASN A 426 -4.07 11.05 -11.41
C ASN A 426 -3.57 9.80 -12.18
N ALA A 427 -3.40 8.66 -11.49
CA ALA A 427 -2.99 7.40 -12.13
C ALA A 427 -4.01 6.92 -13.18
N ILE A 428 -5.31 7.06 -12.90
CA ILE A 428 -6.39 6.78 -13.87
C ILE A 428 -6.29 7.75 -15.07
N GLY A 429 -6.08 9.04 -14.80
CA GLY A 429 -5.89 10.07 -15.84
C GLY A 429 -4.73 9.74 -16.79
N VAL A 430 -3.62 9.22 -16.26
CA VAL A 430 -2.47 8.77 -17.07
C VAL A 430 -2.86 7.64 -18.03
N ILE A 431 -3.66 6.67 -17.60
CA ILE A 431 -4.12 5.59 -18.49
C ILE A 431 -5.04 6.14 -19.59
N TYR A 432 -5.97 7.03 -19.24
CA TYR A 432 -6.84 7.66 -20.24
C TYR A 432 -6.03 8.47 -21.25
N PHE A 433 -5.00 9.18 -20.81
CA PHE A 433 -4.09 9.90 -21.69
C PHE A 433 -3.34 8.94 -22.63
N GLN A 434 -2.76 7.86 -22.09
CA GLN A 434 -2.03 6.85 -22.87
C GLN A 434 -2.91 6.11 -23.88
N THR A 435 -4.21 5.95 -23.59
CA THR A 435 -5.18 5.31 -24.49
C THR A 435 -5.86 6.29 -25.44
N GLY A 436 -5.44 7.57 -25.47
CA GLY A 436 -5.99 8.60 -26.35
C GLY A 436 -7.36 9.14 -25.94
N LYS A 437 -7.89 8.74 -24.79
CA LYS A 437 -9.16 9.24 -24.21
C LYS A 437 -8.91 10.57 -23.50
N LEU A 438 -8.49 11.57 -24.27
CA LEU A 438 -7.96 12.84 -23.75
C LEU A 438 -8.96 13.58 -22.84
N ASP A 439 -10.25 13.57 -23.17
CA ASP A 439 -11.26 14.32 -22.40
C ASP A 439 -11.49 13.68 -21.01
N LEU A 440 -11.53 12.33 -20.92
CA LEU A 440 -11.58 11.62 -19.64
C LEU A 440 -10.29 11.82 -18.82
N ALA A 441 -9.13 11.90 -19.48
CA ALA A 441 -7.88 12.20 -18.81
C ALA A 441 -7.92 13.60 -18.18
N PHE A 442 -8.43 14.59 -18.93
CA PHE A 442 -8.60 15.96 -18.47
C PHE A 442 -9.54 16.05 -17.27
N GLU A 443 -10.67 15.34 -17.27
CA GLU A 443 -11.58 15.28 -16.12
C GLU A 443 -10.87 14.77 -14.86
N LYS A 444 -10.11 13.68 -14.98
CA LYS A 444 -9.38 13.08 -13.85
C LYS A 444 -8.22 13.93 -13.35
N TYR A 445 -7.49 14.59 -14.25
CA TYR A 445 -6.44 15.53 -13.84
C TYR A 445 -7.02 16.76 -13.13
N ASN A 446 -8.16 17.29 -13.59
CA ASN A 446 -8.84 18.39 -12.90
C ASN A 446 -9.39 17.97 -11.54
N GLU A 447 -9.94 16.77 -11.43
CA GLU A 447 -10.36 16.21 -10.15
C GLU A 447 -9.18 16.16 -9.17
N ALA A 448 -8.03 15.60 -9.59
CA ALA A 448 -6.82 15.53 -8.77
C ALA A 448 -6.29 16.92 -8.38
N LEU A 449 -6.32 17.89 -9.31
CA LEU A 449 -5.92 19.28 -9.06
C LEU A 449 -6.86 19.99 -8.08
N LYS A 450 -8.16 19.70 -8.14
CA LYS A 450 -9.14 20.27 -7.20
C LYS A 450 -8.89 19.73 -5.80
N ILE A 451 -8.74 18.41 -5.66
CA ILE A 451 -8.43 17.77 -4.39
C ILE A 451 -7.15 18.33 -3.79
N SER A 452 -6.09 18.52 -4.59
CA SER A 452 -4.82 19.06 -4.10
C SER A 452 -4.89 20.53 -3.69
N LYS A 453 -5.79 21.31 -4.29
CA LYS A 453 -6.11 22.67 -3.80
C LYS A 453 -6.85 22.63 -2.47
N ASP A 454 -7.85 21.77 -2.35
CA ASP A 454 -8.69 21.65 -1.16
C ASP A 454 -7.86 21.22 0.08
N ILE A 455 -6.86 20.35 -0.10
CA ILE A 455 -5.95 19.91 0.98
C ILE A 455 -4.67 20.75 1.10
N GLY A 456 -4.47 21.78 0.27
CA GLY A 456 -3.29 22.64 0.29
C GLY A 456 -1.98 22.00 -0.18
N ASP A 457 -2.01 20.86 -0.86
CA ASP A 457 -0.81 20.16 -1.35
C ASP A 457 -0.27 20.81 -2.64
N LEU A 458 0.72 21.68 -2.49
CA LEU A 458 1.32 22.42 -3.59
C LEU A 458 2.09 21.53 -4.58
N SER A 459 2.67 20.40 -4.13
CA SER A 459 3.38 19.46 -5.02
C SER A 459 2.40 18.71 -5.93
N MET A 460 1.28 18.25 -5.37
CA MET A 460 0.20 17.64 -6.15
C MET A 460 -0.47 18.65 -7.08
N GLN A 461 -0.59 19.93 -6.68
CA GLN A 461 -1.06 20.99 -7.57
C GLN A 461 -0.13 21.19 -8.77
N ALA A 462 1.19 21.25 -8.55
CA ALA A 462 2.17 21.36 -9.62
C ALA A 462 2.07 20.16 -10.58
N THR A 463 1.94 18.95 -10.04
CA THR A 463 1.75 17.73 -10.84
C THR A 463 0.48 17.79 -11.70
N GLY A 464 -0.65 18.23 -11.11
CA GLY A 464 -1.91 18.41 -11.84
C GLY A 464 -1.80 19.42 -12.98
N LEU A 465 -1.18 20.58 -12.73
CA LEU A 465 -0.93 21.61 -13.75
C LEU A 465 -0.09 21.06 -14.91
N ASN A 466 1.01 20.35 -14.61
CA ASN A 466 1.83 19.71 -15.64
C ASN A 466 1.03 18.70 -16.48
N ASN A 467 0.21 17.85 -15.84
CA ASN A 467 -0.55 16.82 -16.56
C ASN A 467 -1.67 17.42 -17.42
N ILE A 468 -2.30 18.51 -16.97
CA ILE A 468 -3.24 19.28 -17.80
C ILE A 468 -2.47 19.98 -18.95
N GLY A 469 -1.25 20.47 -18.72
CA GLY A 469 -0.38 20.97 -19.79
C GLY A 469 -0.10 19.93 -20.87
N MET A 470 0.12 18.66 -20.48
CA MET A 470 0.26 17.55 -21.44
C MET A 470 -1.01 17.33 -22.28
N PHE A 471 -2.21 17.48 -21.69
CA PHE A 471 -3.48 17.43 -22.42
C PHE A 471 -3.55 18.51 -23.51
N TYR A 472 -3.24 19.77 -23.18
CA TYR A 472 -3.25 20.86 -24.16
C TYR A 472 -2.17 20.67 -25.24
N ARG A 473 -0.99 20.14 -24.88
CA ARG A 473 0.04 19.76 -25.85
C ARG A 473 -0.48 18.71 -26.84
N ALA A 474 -1.19 17.69 -26.36
CA ALA A 474 -1.78 16.65 -27.20
C ALA A 474 -2.86 17.19 -28.15
N LYS A 475 -3.63 18.21 -27.71
CA LYS A 475 -4.60 18.94 -28.56
C LYS A 475 -3.94 19.98 -29.48
N ARG A 476 -2.60 20.11 -29.45
CA ARG A 476 -1.80 21.11 -30.19
C ARG A 476 -2.06 22.57 -29.81
N ASP A 477 -2.65 22.81 -28.64
CA ASP A 477 -2.67 24.15 -28.04
C ASP A 477 -1.36 24.37 -27.26
N PHE A 478 -0.32 24.70 -28.01
CA PHE A 478 1.03 24.86 -27.45
C PHE A 478 1.17 26.09 -26.55
N ASN A 479 0.29 27.10 -26.69
CA ASN A 479 0.34 28.30 -25.86
C ASN A 479 -0.21 27.99 -24.46
N THR A 480 -1.39 27.38 -24.37
CA THR A 480 -1.95 26.98 -23.07
C THR A 480 -1.07 25.95 -22.38
N ALA A 481 -0.53 24.99 -23.13
CA ALA A 481 0.40 24.01 -22.58
C ALA A 481 1.64 24.67 -21.97
N PHE A 482 2.24 25.64 -22.66
CA PHE A 482 3.40 26.38 -22.19
C PHE A 482 3.11 27.10 -20.87
N GLU A 483 1.99 27.82 -20.77
CA GLU A 483 1.59 28.53 -19.55
C GLU A 483 1.39 27.57 -18.37
N LEU A 484 0.75 26.43 -18.59
CA LEU A 484 0.53 25.43 -17.54
C LEU A 484 1.84 24.77 -17.07
N PHE A 485 2.75 24.43 -17.99
CA PHE A 485 4.07 23.95 -17.61
C PHE A 485 4.85 25.01 -16.82
N ASN A 486 4.75 26.28 -17.23
CA ASN A 486 5.42 27.38 -16.52
C ASN A 486 4.86 27.59 -15.10
N GLN A 487 3.53 27.58 -14.94
CA GLN A 487 2.90 27.64 -13.61
C GLN A 487 3.32 26.46 -12.73
N SER A 488 3.41 25.25 -13.30
CA SER A 488 3.91 24.08 -12.58
C SER A 488 5.36 24.23 -12.13
N ILE A 489 6.23 24.79 -12.98
CA ILE A 489 7.64 25.05 -12.64
C ILE A 489 7.75 26.07 -11.50
N VAL A 490 7.07 27.21 -11.64
CA VAL A 490 7.08 28.28 -10.63
C VAL A 490 6.61 27.77 -9.27
N LEU A 491 5.57 26.93 -9.25
CA LEU A 491 5.05 26.38 -8.01
C LEU A 491 6.06 25.45 -7.32
N SER A 492 6.69 24.56 -8.08
CA SER A 492 7.71 23.64 -7.56
C SER A 492 8.99 24.37 -7.11
N GLU A 493 9.42 25.41 -7.83
CA GLU A 493 10.54 26.27 -7.41
C GLU A 493 10.22 27.00 -6.11
N LYS A 494 9.00 27.53 -5.97
CA LYS A 494 8.56 28.24 -4.76
C LYS A 494 8.63 27.37 -3.51
N ILE A 495 8.28 26.08 -3.63
CA ILE A 495 8.31 25.12 -2.51
C ILE A 495 9.65 24.38 -2.38
N GLY A 496 10.64 24.68 -3.24
CA GLY A 496 11.93 23.99 -3.24
C GLY A 496 11.85 22.52 -3.65
N GLU A 497 10.76 22.08 -4.29
CA GLU A 497 10.56 20.71 -4.75
C GLU A 497 11.43 20.47 -6.00
N LYS A 498 12.53 19.75 -5.80
CA LYS A 498 13.37 19.26 -6.89
C LYS A 498 12.79 18.02 -7.59
N PRO A 499 12.18 17.04 -6.90
CA PRO A 499 11.54 15.90 -7.56
C PRO A 499 10.53 16.35 -8.63
N ASN A 500 10.54 15.69 -9.80
CA ASN A 500 9.71 16.00 -10.97
C ASN A 500 9.95 17.38 -11.62
N LEU A 501 10.77 18.27 -11.05
CA LEU A 501 11.07 19.58 -11.65
C LEU A 501 11.79 19.43 -12.99
N GLY A 502 12.72 18.46 -13.11
CA GLY A 502 13.37 18.14 -14.37
C GLY A 502 12.38 17.69 -15.45
N VAL A 503 11.37 16.88 -15.09
CA VAL A 503 10.29 16.48 -16.01
C VAL A 503 9.50 17.70 -16.50
N ARG A 504 9.17 18.63 -15.60
CA ARG A 504 8.42 19.86 -15.95
C ARG A 504 9.19 20.76 -16.91
N TYR A 505 10.49 20.96 -16.65
CA TYR A 505 11.39 21.65 -17.58
C TYR A 505 11.50 20.94 -18.93
N GLY A 506 11.65 19.61 -18.94
CA GLY A 506 11.68 18.83 -20.18
C GLY A 506 10.36 18.92 -20.98
N ASN A 507 9.22 18.97 -20.30
CA ASN A 507 7.92 19.17 -20.96
C ASN A 507 7.82 20.56 -21.59
N ARG A 508 8.31 21.61 -20.93
CA ARG A 508 8.39 22.95 -21.53
C ARG A 508 9.38 23.00 -22.70
N ALA A 509 10.54 22.34 -22.57
CA ALA A 509 11.51 22.19 -23.66
C ALA A 509 10.90 21.55 -24.91
N SER A 510 10.05 20.53 -24.74
CA SER A 510 9.34 19.91 -25.87
C SER A 510 8.41 20.89 -26.62
N ILE A 511 7.90 21.93 -25.95
CA ILE A 511 7.13 22.99 -26.62
C ILE A 511 8.04 23.90 -27.45
N TYR A 512 9.22 24.25 -26.93
CA TYR A 512 10.22 24.99 -27.71
C TYR A 512 10.66 24.21 -28.96
N GLU A 513 10.85 22.90 -28.83
CA GLU A 513 11.22 22.01 -29.93
C GLU A 513 10.17 22.04 -31.05
N VAL A 514 8.88 21.88 -30.72
CA VAL A 514 7.78 21.95 -31.70
C VAL A 514 7.66 23.32 -32.35
N ARG A 515 8.08 24.39 -31.67
CA ARG A 515 8.15 25.75 -32.23
C ARG A 515 9.42 26.01 -33.07
N GLY A 516 10.33 25.05 -33.17
CA GLY A 516 11.63 25.20 -33.85
C GLY A 516 12.66 26.01 -33.07
N GLU A 517 12.40 26.30 -31.79
CA GLU A 517 13.26 27.07 -30.89
C GLU A 517 14.30 26.13 -30.23
N PHE A 518 15.06 25.39 -31.03
CA PHE A 518 15.91 24.29 -30.57
C PHE A 518 16.94 24.67 -29.50
N GLU A 519 17.53 25.87 -29.57
CA GLU A 519 18.49 26.32 -28.54
C GLU A 519 17.83 26.55 -27.18
N LYS A 520 16.59 27.07 -27.16
CA LYS A 520 15.83 27.22 -25.90
C LYS A 520 15.40 25.86 -25.35
N ALA A 521 15.04 24.93 -26.23
CA ALA A 521 14.78 23.55 -25.83
C ALA A 521 16.02 22.92 -25.18
N LEU A 522 17.21 23.08 -25.78
CA LEU A 522 18.47 22.61 -25.20
C LEU A 522 18.79 23.28 -23.86
N GLU A 523 18.50 24.57 -23.68
CA GLU A 523 18.66 25.26 -22.40
C GLU A 523 17.81 24.61 -21.30
N ASP A 524 16.51 24.42 -21.56
CA ASP A 524 15.60 23.80 -20.59
C ASP A 524 15.93 22.33 -20.34
N TYR A 525 16.29 21.54 -21.37
CA TYR A 525 16.74 20.16 -21.17
C TYR A 525 18.05 20.09 -20.36
N LYS A 526 18.98 21.04 -20.52
CA LYS A 526 20.20 21.11 -19.71
C LYS A 526 19.91 21.51 -18.26
N LYS A 527 18.96 22.42 -18.03
CA LYS A 527 18.46 22.71 -16.67
C LYS A 527 17.84 21.47 -16.04
N ALA A 528 16.98 20.78 -16.77
CA ALA A 528 16.40 19.51 -16.33
C ALA A 528 17.49 18.49 -16.01
N LEU A 529 18.48 18.31 -16.89
CA LEU A 529 19.62 17.40 -16.66
C LEU A 529 20.38 17.75 -15.38
N SER A 530 20.68 19.03 -15.15
CA SER A 530 21.37 19.50 -13.93
C SER A 530 20.57 19.19 -12.66
N ILE A 531 19.24 19.37 -12.72
CA ILE A 531 18.34 19.01 -11.61
C ILE A 531 18.41 17.51 -11.35
N GLU A 532 18.22 16.66 -12.37
CA GLU A 532 18.25 15.21 -12.22
C GLU A 532 19.63 14.71 -11.73
N GLN A 533 20.73 15.34 -12.16
CA GLN A 533 22.08 15.09 -11.66
C GLN A 533 22.22 15.44 -10.17
N SER A 534 21.67 16.59 -9.75
CA SER A 534 21.69 17.00 -8.34
C SER A 534 20.86 16.08 -7.44
N LEU A 535 19.86 15.41 -8.01
CA LEU A 535 19.01 14.42 -7.35
C LEU A 535 19.65 13.02 -7.32
N GLY A 536 20.69 12.78 -8.13
CA GLY A 536 21.18 11.42 -8.37
C GLY A 536 20.16 10.53 -9.13
N ASN A 537 19.13 11.11 -9.74
CA ASN A 537 18.08 10.37 -10.45
C ASN A 537 18.60 9.88 -11.81
N LEU A 538 19.23 8.71 -11.81
CA LEU A 538 19.82 8.10 -13.00
C LEU A 538 18.83 7.95 -14.17
N GLU A 539 17.57 7.55 -13.90
CA GLU A 539 16.54 7.46 -14.96
C GLU A 539 16.20 8.83 -15.54
N GLY A 540 16.06 9.84 -14.68
CA GLY A 540 15.85 11.23 -15.08
C GLY A 540 17.01 11.76 -15.94
N ILE A 541 18.26 11.55 -15.48
CA ILE A 541 19.49 11.92 -16.20
C ILE A 541 19.48 11.30 -17.60
N ALA A 542 19.22 10.00 -17.68
CA ALA A 542 19.18 9.28 -18.95
C ALA A 542 18.04 9.77 -19.88
N SER A 543 16.88 10.09 -19.33
CA SER A 543 15.79 10.71 -20.09
C SER A 543 16.21 12.06 -20.68
N GLN A 544 16.82 12.94 -19.89
CA GLN A 544 17.23 14.25 -20.39
C GLN A 544 18.39 14.16 -21.39
N LEU A 545 19.37 13.28 -21.16
CA LEU A 545 20.43 13.00 -22.14
C LEU A 545 19.86 12.45 -23.45
N THR A 546 18.82 11.63 -23.40
CA THR A 546 18.14 11.14 -24.60
C THR A 546 17.50 12.29 -25.37
N ASN A 547 16.81 13.20 -24.68
CA ASN A 547 16.18 14.37 -25.30
C ASN A 547 17.21 15.33 -25.90
N ILE A 548 18.28 15.65 -25.17
CA ILE A 548 19.39 16.47 -25.65
C ILE A 548 20.03 15.80 -26.87
N GLY A 549 20.31 14.50 -26.81
CA GLY A 549 20.86 13.75 -27.93
C GLY A 549 19.99 13.80 -29.19
N GLY A 550 18.66 13.73 -29.03
CA GLY A 550 17.69 13.89 -30.11
C GLY A 550 17.78 15.26 -30.78
N VAL A 551 17.61 16.34 -29.99
CA VAL A 551 17.67 17.72 -30.50
C VAL A 551 19.04 18.06 -31.09
N SER A 552 20.13 17.61 -30.46
CA SER A 552 21.48 17.75 -31.03
C SER A 552 21.60 17.04 -32.38
N GLY A 553 20.95 15.89 -32.55
CA GLY A 553 20.92 15.16 -33.81
C GLY A 553 20.19 15.92 -34.92
N ASP A 554 19.04 16.52 -34.59
CA ASP A 554 18.27 17.37 -35.52
C ASP A 554 19.04 18.64 -35.92
N LEU A 555 19.90 19.16 -35.04
CA LEU A 555 20.83 20.25 -35.30
C LEU A 555 22.12 19.80 -36.03
N GLY A 556 22.27 18.51 -36.36
CA GLY A 556 23.45 17.96 -37.02
C GLY A 556 24.68 17.75 -36.13
N ARG A 557 24.54 17.87 -34.80
CA ARG A 557 25.61 17.71 -33.80
C ARG A 557 25.81 16.23 -33.42
N TYR A 558 26.12 15.40 -34.40
CA TYR A 558 26.09 13.93 -34.25
C TYR A 558 27.05 13.36 -33.21
N GLU A 559 28.23 13.97 -33.00
CA GLU A 559 29.16 13.54 -31.96
C GLU A 559 28.60 13.74 -30.55
N GLU A 560 27.87 14.85 -30.33
CA GLU A 560 27.18 15.12 -29.08
C GLU A 560 26.05 14.10 -28.86
N THR A 561 25.29 13.79 -29.91
CA THR A 561 24.25 12.74 -29.86
C THR A 561 24.82 11.38 -29.48
N ILE A 562 25.91 10.94 -30.13
CA ILE A 562 26.58 9.67 -29.82
C ILE A 562 27.07 9.64 -28.38
N LYS A 563 27.71 10.72 -27.92
CA LYS A 563 28.18 10.85 -26.54
C LYS A 563 27.02 10.70 -25.55
N ASN A 564 25.93 11.43 -25.77
CA ASN A 564 24.75 11.40 -24.89
C ASN A 564 24.10 10.02 -24.88
N TYR A 565 23.85 9.39 -26.03
CA TYR A 565 23.25 8.05 -26.08
C TYR A 565 24.16 6.95 -25.51
N THR A 566 25.49 7.09 -25.62
CA THR A 566 26.44 6.17 -24.98
C THR A 566 26.39 6.30 -23.45
N GLN A 567 26.28 7.53 -22.94
CA GLN A 567 26.09 7.75 -21.51
C GLN A 567 24.75 7.20 -21.01
N VAL A 568 23.67 7.36 -21.78
CA VAL A 568 22.37 6.74 -21.50
C VAL A 568 22.48 5.21 -21.40
N LEU A 569 23.18 4.57 -22.35
CA LEU A 569 23.40 3.13 -22.33
C LEU A 569 24.09 2.69 -21.04
N SER A 570 25.20 3.34 -20.67
CA SER A 570 25.93 3.01 -19.44
C SER A 570 25.07 3.19 -18.18
N ILE A 571 24.25 4.24 -18.13
CA ILE A 571 23.31 4.45 -17.01
C ILE A 571 22.26 3.34 -16.95
N MET A 572 21.67 2.97 -18.08
CA MET A 572 20.64 1.93 -18.12
C MET A 572 21.20 0.53 -17.79
N GLU A 573 22.46 0.26 -18.16
CA GLU A 573 23.18 -0.94 -17.73
C GLU A 573 23.40 -0.96 -16.22
N ASN A 574 23.82 0.17 -15.62
CA ASN A 574 23.96 0.29 -14.16
C ASN A 574 22.63 0.04 -13.43
N LEU A 575 21.54 0.61 -13.96
CA LEU A 575 20.19 0.41 -13.42
C LEU A 575 19.61 -0.99 -13.65
N SER A 576 20.29 -1.84 -14.43
CA SER A 576 19.73 -3.12 -14.91
C SER A 576 18.38 -2.96 -15.62
N ASN A 577 18.15 -1.80 -16.25
CA ASN A 577 16.89 -1.46 -16.93
C ASN A 577 16.93 -1.97 -18.37
N GLN A 578 16.54 -3.23 -18.57
CA GLN A 578 16.58 -3.89 -19.88
C GLN A 578 15.83 -3.11 -20.99
N PRO A 579 14.60 -2.59 -20.79
CA PRO A 579 13.93 -1.76 -21.78
C PRO A 579 14.74 -0.50 -22.18
N GLY A 580 15.37 0.14 -21.21
CA GLY A 580 16.20 1.33 -21.41
C GLY A 580 17.49 1.03 -22.17
N ILE A 581 18.16 -0.09 -21.85
CA ILE A 581 19.35 -0.59 -22.56
C ILE A 581 19.01 -0.80 -24.04
N ALA A 582 17.92 -1.53 -24.33
CA ALA A 582 17.50 -1.81 -25.70
C ALA A 582 17.19 -0.52 -26.48
N ARG A 583 16.55 0.46 -25.85
CA ARG A 583 16.24 1.76 -26.49
C ARG A 583 17.51 2.56 -26.80
N ALA A 584 18.46 2.62 -25.86
CA ALA A 584 19.72 3.31 -26.06
C ALA A 584 20.54 2.67 -27.20
N LEU A 585 20.62 1.34 -27.21
CA LEU A 585 21.25 0.57 -28.29
C LEU A 585 20.56 0.84 -29.64
N ASN A 586 19.24 0.84 -29.69
CA ASN A 586 18.50 1.12 -30.93
C ASN A 586 18.80 2.54 -31.46
N ASN A 587 18.81 3.55 -30.58
CA ASN A 587 19.15 4.92 -30.94
C ASN A 587 20.61 5.06 -31.43
N LEU A 588 21.55 4.38 -30.76
CA LEU A 588 22.94 4.30 -31.20
C LEU A 588 23.05 3.61 -32.58
N GLY A 589 22.35 2.49 -32.77
CA GLY A 589 22.29 1.80 -34.06
C GLY A 589 21.87 2.72 -35.20
N ILE A 590 20.78 3.48 -35.00
CA ILE A 590 20.27 4.41 -36.00
C ILE A 590 21.27 5.55 -36.30
N ILE A 591 21.88 6.16 -35.26
CA ILE A 591 22.79 7.30 -35.47
C ILE A 591 24.09 6.86 -36.17
N TYR A 592 24.64 5.69 -35.82
CA TYR A 592 25.83 5.14 -36.45
C TYR A 592 25.60 4.81 -37.93
N TYR A 593 24.41 4.32 -38.29
CA TYR A 593 24.06 4.08 -39.68
C TYR A 593 23.85 5.37 -40.47
N LYS A 594 22.94 6.23 -39.99
CA LYS A 594 22.50 7.40 -40.75
C LYS A 594 23.63 8.42 -40.93
N TYR A 595 24.48 8.61 -39.92
CA TYR A 595 25.40 9.74 -39.87
C TYR A 595 26.87 9.37 -39.85
N LYS A 596 27.28 8.32 -39.12
CA LYS A 596 28.67 7.82 -39.17
C LYS A 596 28.95 6.93 -40.39
N LYS A 597 27.90 6.41 -41.02
CA LYS A 597 27.99 5.41 -42.11
C LYS A 597 28.74 4.13 -41.69
N GLU A 598 28.78 3.84 -40.39
CA GLU A 598 29.40 2.64 -39.83
C GLU A 598 28.34 1.52 -39.73
N THR A 599 28.08 0.87 -40.86
CA THR A 599 27.04 -0.16 -40.98
C THR A 599 27.21 -1.31 -40.00
N GLN A 600 28.42 -1.85 -39.87
CA GLN A 600 28.68 -3.04 -39.05
C GLN A 600 28.34 -2.76 -37.58
N LYS A 601 28.86 -1.65 -37.05
CA LYS A 601 28.61 -1.22 -35.67
C LYS A 601 27.13 -0.88 -35.42
N SER A 602 26.46 -0.30 -36.41
CA SER A 602 25.01 -0.09 -36.33
C SER A 602 24.24 -1.41 -36.19
N LEU A 603 24.56 -2.41 -37.01
CA LEU A 603 23.90 -3.72 -36.99
C LEU A 603 24.16 -4.45 -35.67
N GLU A 604 25.36 -4.35 -35.10
CA GLU A 604 25.68 -4.91 -33.78
C GLU A 604 24.78 -4.32 -32.68
N PHE A 605 24.64 -3.00 -32.63
CA PHE A 605 23.77 -2.34 -31.66
C PHE A 605 22.30 -2.72 -31.85
N LEU A 606 21.79 -2.72 -33.08
CA LEU A 606 20.39 -3.07 -33.35
C LEU A 606 20.09 -4.54 -33.06
N GLN A 607 21.03 -5.44 -33.33
CA GLN A 607 20.88 -6.87 -33.04
C GLN A 607 20.79 -7.12 -31.53
N ARG A 608 21.68 -6.50 -30.74
CA ARG A 608 21.63 -6.58 -29.27
C ARG A 608 20.33 -5.99 -28.71
N ALA A 609 19.85 -4.87 -29.26
CA ALA A 609 18.56 -4.30 -28.88
C ALA A 609 17.39 -5.26 -29.19
N LEU A 610 17.41 -5.90 -30.36
CA LEU A 610 16.38 -6.85 -30.79
C LEU A 610 16.31 -8.08 -29.88
N GLU A 611 17.45 -8.61 -29.44
CA GLU A 611 17.53 -9.73 -28.51
C GLU A 611 16.86 -9.39 -27.18
N ILE A 612 17.18 -8.24 -26.59
CA ILE A 612 16.54 -7.79 -25.35
C ILE A 612 15.03 -7.59 -25.55
N TYR A 613 14.60 -6.97 -26.66
CA TYR A 613 13.16 -6.81 -26.93
C TYR A 613 12.41 -8.13 -27.11
N LYS A 614 13.07 -9.19 -27.62
CA LYS A 614 12.52 -10.54 -27.69
C LYS A 614 12.39 -11.16 -26.29
N GLU A 615 13.41 -11.05 -25.45
CA GLU A 615 13.36 -11.53 -24.06
C GLU A 615 12.24 -10.87 -23.24
N LEU A 616 12.04 -9.56 -23.45
CA LEU A 616 10.99 -8.79 -22.79
C LEU A 616 9.60 -8.96 -23.41
N ASN A 617 9.47 -9.69 -24.53
CA ASN A 617 8.22 -9.86 -25.28
C ASN A 617 7.52 -8.54 -25.63
N ILE A 618 8.21 -7.60 -26.29
CA ILE A 618 7.66 -6.30 -26.72
C ILE A 618 7.47 -6.28 -28.25
N PRO A 619 6.33 -6.76 -28.82
CA PRO A 619 6.20 -7.06 -30.24
C PRO A 619 6.43 -5.85 -31.15
N GLN A 620 5.89 -4.69 -30.76
CA GLN A 620 6.01 -3.46 -31.56
C GLN A 620 7.47 -3.02 -31.73
N MET A 621 8.29 -3.17 -30.68
CA MET A 621 9.71 -2.83 -30.74
C MET A 621 10.50 -3.87 -31.52
N ILE A 622 10.19 -5.17 -31.35
CA ILE A 622 10.78 -6.24 -32.17
C ILE A 622 10.60 -5.95 -33.66
N THR A 623 9.37 -5.64 -34.10
CA THR A 623 9.07 -5.31 -35.50
C THR A 623 9.82 -4.06 -35.97
N THR A 624 9.82 -3.00 -35.17
CA THR A 624 10.44 -1.72 -35.54
C THR A 624 11.96 -1.85 -35.68
N THR A 625 12.61 -2.52 -34.73
CA THR A 625 14.06 -2.77 -34.76
C THR A 625 14.43 -3.74 -35.90
N GLN A 626 13.64 -4.80 -36.12
CA GLN A 626 13.85 -5.72 -37.25
C GLN A 626 13.75 -5.01 -38.60
N ASN A 627 12.72 -4.17 -38.80
CA ASN A 627 12.57 -3.37 -40.02
C ASN A 627 13.77 -2.44 -40.24
N SER A 628 14.33 -1.87 -39.16
CA SER A 628 15.52 -1.04 -39.23
C SER A 628 16.74 -1.84 -39.69
N ILE A 629 16.95 -3.03 -39.13
CA ILE A 629 18.01 -3.97 -39.53
C ILE A 629 17.86 -4.36 -41.01
N ASP A 630 16.66 -4.73 -41.43
CA ASP A 630 16.39 -5.19 -42.79
C ASP A 630 16.59 -4.06 -43.81
N THR A 631 16.15 -2.84 -43.46
CA THR A 631 16.36 -1.65 -44.29
C THR A 631 17.85 -1.37 -44.48
N ILE A 632 18.64 -1.46 -43.40
CA ILE A 632 20.09 -1.25 -43.44
C ILE A 632 20.74 -2.31 -44.32
N LYS A 633 20.44 -3.60 -44.09
CA LYS A 633 21.00 -4.71 -44.90
C LYS A 633 20.64 -4.58 -46.37
N LYS A 634 19.39 -4.21 -46.69
CA LYS A 634 18.96 -3.99 -48.07
C LYS A 634 19.72 -2.84 -48.73
N GLN A 635 19.93 -1.73 -48.03
CA GLN A 635 20.66 -0.58 -48.56
C GLN A 635 22.16 -0.86 -48.73
N VAL A 636 22.73 -1.74 -47.92
CA VAL A 636 24.12 -2.22 -48.09
C VAL A 636 24.24 -3.13 -49.30
N ASN A 637 23.30 -4.06 -49.50
CA ASN A 637 23.31 -4.97 -50.66
C ASN A 637 23.02 -4.27 -52.00
N LEU A 638 22.44 -3.06 -51.97
CA LEU A 638 22.17 -2.23 -53.15
C LEU A 638 23.34 -1.29 -53.52
N ARG A 639 24.35 -1.17 -52.64
CA ARG A 639 25.57 -0.37 -52.85
C ARG A 639 26.73 -1.29 -53.20
#